data_AF-A0A7X8YYM0-F1
#
_entry.id   AF-A0A7X8YYM0-F1
#
_cell.length_a   1.000
_cell.length_b   1.000
_cell.length_c   1.000
_cell.angle_alpha   90.00
_cell.angle_beta   90.00
_cell.angle_gamma   90.00
#
_symmetry.space_group_name_H-M   'P 1'
#
loop_
_entity.id
_entity.type
_entity.pdbx_description
1 polymer ?
#
loop_
_entity_poly.entity_id
_entity_poly.type
_entity_poly.pdbx_seq_one_letter_code
_entity_poly.pdbx_strand_id
1 'polypeptide(L)'
;MNVKQMKDWIGSGAWDSLESAWLDAIGTEISPSNLAEMTMVLEALVSASKEERAQTLAEMLFEETRGRIEPAADLEMLKDLLLAVPASDTLRSAVADQYKKVHGEHAHFAAIFEAAGLLAGQSPRRAIRTLDVCLSVKPGVFLANRYEGQVVKMGEFDPIMLQFETIEADGSKRQLDPKALADLYEAVDPRDFRVLCQHNPREVAQRLKDDPAGVLVGICMSRGGQIDSNDLKEFLVPRFMDAGSWSGWWGKARTAAKRCDQLSLEGRNPIVVSYHAQGRTLEDEMGPALTAAKTPLDYHVLLGQYLRETRTRKSSPNEEFVQRILGSLADAAANYLSRRPADAFMAALALESAAAAGMRPPKPHPSSSEIMLLTPQPEEVVLSMPEPALWPQALNALEHRDDAVEKMGLLLQLSPSSHLDEIAARLLAQGAQEVLAGAVGAAIAQPAKHLDMFLWLWKGPAQAPKDAPAKVELLGRLLKAVAEIEREWDVEPAQRKEIYQKVRAALAASDFKAFKEAVAQMDEHVAATIKRQLERVDALAESVSEACMTILRESFPQLFFVRQKIDPWQDDSVIWTTEAALQRREAEYKDLTEVKMLQNARAIGEAAEHGDLSENSEWKFALEERDMLQARSAKMQEELSRAKVIHRADIPTDRAGIGSVIRMRRIQDGKMMELTFLGPWDIDLANNVYSYLTRLAQEVLGKTIGDEVDMKIEGAEGLYRIEEIALPQ
;
A
#
# COMPACT_ATOMS: atom_id res chain seq x y z
N MET A 1 1.86 -9.06 -62.40
CA MET A 1 2.83 -8.46 -63.34
C MET A 1 3.96 -7.83 -62.51
N ASN A 2 5.21 -7.68 -63.00
CA ASN A 2 6.27 -7.06 -62.18
C ASN A 2 6.37 -5.54 -62.45
N VAL A 3 5.65 -4.72 -61.69
CA VAL A 3 5.59 -3.26 -61.85
C VAL A 3 6.97 -2.60 -61.76
N LYS A 4 7.85 -3.08 -60.88
CA LYS A 4 9.20 -2.54 -60.73
C LYS A 4 10.01 -2.72 -62.01
N GLN A 5 9.96 -3.91 -62.59
CA GLN A 5 10.64 -4.23 -63.84
C GLN A 5 10.11 -3.41 -65.02
N MET A 6 8.79 -3.20 -65.10
CA MET A 6 8.20 -2.35 -66.15
C MET A 6 8.63 -0.89 -66.02
N LYS A 7 8.73 -0.35 -64.80
CA LYS A 7 9.27 1.00 -64.56
C LYS A 7 10.74 1.12 -64.95
N ASP A 8 11.54 0.09 -64.70
CA ASP A 8 12.94 0.04 -65.13
C ASP A 8 13.06 0.05 -66.67
N TRP A 9 12.16 -0.64 -67.39
CA TRP A 9 12.08 -0.59 -68.85
C TRP A 9 11.66 0.77 -69.40
N ILE A 10 10.72 1.46 -68.75
CA ILE A 10 10.34 2.83 -69.11
C ILE A 10 11.54 3.77 -68.98
N GLY A 11 12.29 3.68 -67.87
CA GLY A 11 13.46 4.53 -67.62
C GLY A 11 14.64 4.25 -68.55
N SER A 12 14.80 3.00 -69.00
CA SER A 12 15.86 2.60 -69.93
C SER A 12 15.47 2.67 -71.41
N GLY A 13 14.20 2.96 -71.72
CA GLY A 13 13.68 3.01 -73.10
C GLY A 13 13.54 1.63 -73.76
N ALA A 14 13.43 0.55 -73.00
CA ALA A 14 13.28 -0.82 -73.48
C ALA A 14 11.82 -1.12 -73.88
N TRP A 15 11.35 -0.47 -74.95
CA TRP A 15 9.93 -0.46 -75.33
C TRP A 15 9.39 -1.83 -75.79
N ASP A 16 10.15 -2.59 -76.57
CA ASP A 16 9.68 -3.91 -77.07
C ASP A 16 9.42 -4.89 -75.92
N SER A 17 10.26 -4.83 -74.87
CA SER A 17 10.09 -5.66 -73.66
C SER A 17 8.88 -5.22 -72.84
N LEU A 18 8.64 -3.91 -72.76
CA LEU A 18 7.47 -3.34 -72.09
C LEU A 18 6.18 -3.75 -72.81
N GLU A 19 6.12 -3.57 -74.13
CA GLU A 19 4.95 -3.89 -74.95
C GLU A 19 4.63 -5.40 -74.95
N SER A 20 5.65 -6.26 -75.04
CA SER A 20 5.46 -7.72 -74.94
C SER A 20 4.87 -8.12 -73.57
N ALA A 21 5.44 -7.60 -72.48
CA ALA A 21 4.96 -7.93 -71.14
C ALA A 21 3.57 -7.33 -70.86
N TRP A 22 3.22 -6.20 -71.49
CA TRP A 22 1.88 -5.62 -71.43
C TRP A 22 0.84 -6.48 -72.16
N LEU A 23 1.17 -6.98 -73.36
CA LEU A 23 0.33 -7.91 -74.11
C LEU A 23 0.07 -9.20 -73.33
N ASP A 24 1.12 -9.78 -72.73
CA ASP A 24 0.98 -10.97 -71.89
C ASP A 24 0.07 -10.70 -70.69
N ALA A 25 0.16 -9.50 -70.09
CA ALA A 25 -0.68 -9.12 -68.95
C ALA A 25 -2.15 -8.95 -69.36
N ILE A 26 -2.44 -8.30 -70.50
CA ILE A 26 -3.84 -8.15 -70.99
C ILE A 26 -4.43 -9.50 -71.39
N GLY A 27 -3.62 -10.43 -71.89
CA GLY A 27 -4.07 -11.78 -72.28
C GLY A 27 -4.49 -12.69 -71.10
N THR A 28 -4.27 -12.27 -69.85
CA THR A 28 -4.68 -12.99 -68.64
C THR A 28 -5.98 -12.42 -68.06
N GLU A 29 -6.63 -13.17 -67.17
CA GLU A 29 -7.83 -12.67 -66.48
C GLU A 29 -7.52 -11.41 -65.65
N ILE A 30 -8.24 -10.32 -65.92
CA ILE A 30 -8.00 -9.01 -65.30
C ILE A 30 -8.71 -8.97 -63.95
N SER A 31 -7.93 -9.05 -62.88
CA SER A 31 -8.37 -8.85 -61.50
C SER A 31 -8.18 -7.39 -61.05
N PRO A 32 -8.85 -6.93 -59.97
CA PRO A 32 -8.64 -5.59 -59.42
C PRO A 32 -7.18 -5.28 -59.05
N SER A 33 -6.42 -6.28 -58.56
CA SER A 33 -5.00 -6.12 -58.25
C SER A 33 -4.16 -5.92 -59.51
N ASN A 34 -4.44 -6.69 -60.57
CA ASN A 34 -3.70 -6.62 -61.83
C ASN A 34 -4.00 -5.29 -62.56
N LEU A 35 -5.26 -4.83 -62.51
CA LEU A 35 -5.66 -3.54 -63.05
C LEU A 35 -4.91 -2.38 -62.36
N ALA A 36 -4.81 -2.39 -61.03
CA ALA A 36 -4.05 -1.37 -60.30
C ALA A 36 -2.57 -1.36 -60.70
N GLU A 37 -1.94 -2.53 -60.85
CA GLU A 37 -0.57 -2.66 -61.35
C GLU A 37 -0.42 -2.07 -62.78
N MET A 38 -1.40 -2.28 -63.66
CA MET A 38 -1.43 -1.75 -65.02
C MET A 38 -1.58 -0.23 -65.05
N THR A 39 -2.47 0.33 -64.24
CA THR A 39 -2.66 1.78 -64.06
C THR A 39 -1.35 2.44 -63.59
N MET A 40 -0.62 1.83 -62.64
CA MET A 40 0.68 2.35 -62.19
C MET A 40 1.75 2.42 -63.30
N VAL A 41 1.68 1.54 -64.30
CA VAL A 41 2.59 1.54 -65.46
C VAL A 41 2.20 2.65 -66.44
N LEU A 42 0.90 2.84 -66.68
CA LEU A 42 0.38 3.95 -67.49
C LEU A 42 0.76 5.32 -66.90
N GLU A 43 0.59 5.49 -65.58
CA GLU A 43 1.01 6.69 -64.87
C GLU A 43 2.51 6.95 -64.98
N ALA A 44 3.33 5.88 -64.94
CA ALA A 44 4.77 5.98 -65.12
C ALA A 44 5.15 6.43 -66.55
N LEU A 45 4.43 5.96 -67.58
CA LEU A 45 4.59 6.41 -68.95
C LEU A 45 4.22 7.90 -69.12
N VAL A 46 3.10 8.33 -68.55
CA VAL A 46 2.68 9.74 -68.58
C VAL A 46 3.69 10.62 -67.82
N SER A 47 4.18 10.17 -66.66
CA SER A 47 5.23 10.88 -65.90
C SER A 47 6.56 10.98 -66.66
N ALA A 48 6.83 10.06 -67.58
CA ALA A 48 8.00 10.06 -68.45
C ALA A 48 7.78 10.83 -69.77
N SER A 49 6.69 11.59 -69.90
CA SER A 49 6.29 12.30 -71.13
C SER A 49 6.17 11.37 -72.34
N LYS A 50 5.53 10.21 -72.14
CA LYS A 50 5.20 9.20 -73.17
C LYS A 50 3.70 8.99 -73.28
N GLU A 51 2.97 10.10 -73.41
CA GLU A 51 1.50 10.14 -73.40
C GLU A 51 0.89 9.32 -74.55
N GLU A 52 1.41 9.42 -75.78
CA GLU A 52 0.91 8.64 -76.93
C GLU A 52 1.01 7.12 -76.70
N ARG A 53 2.08 6.67 -76.05
CA ARG A 53 2.28 5.25 -75.71
C ARG A 53 1.33 4.84 -74.59
N ALA A 54 1.20 5.65 -73.55
CA ALA A 54 0.24 5.39 -72.47
C ALA A 54 -1.20 5.30 -73.01
N GLN A 55 -1.58 6.18 -73.95
CA GLN A 55 -2.87 6.13 -74.63
C GLN A 55 -3.06 4.81 -75.38
N THR A 56 -2.10 4.43 -76.22
CA THR A 56 -2.15 3.19 -77.00
C THR A 56 -2.33 1.97 -76.10
N LEU A 57 -1.53 1.86 -75.03
CA LEU A 57 -1.59 0.73 -74.10
C LEU A 57 -2.89 0.69 -73.30
N ALA A 58 -3.41 1.85 -72.89
CA ALA A 58 -4.69 1.94 -72.19
C ALA A 58 -5.89 1.61 -73.10
N GLU A 59 -5.83 2.00 -74.37
CA GLU A 59 -6.85 1.66 -75.38
C GLU A 59 -6.86 0.16 -75.69
N MET A 60 -5.68 -0.48 -75.78
CA MET A 60 -5.59 -1.94 -75.93
C MET A 60 -6.22 -2.67 -74.75
N LEU A 61 -5.95 -2.21 -73.53
CA LEU A 61 -6.55 -2.77 -72.32
C LEU A 61 -8.07 -2.57 -72.31
N PHE A 62 -8.56 -1.39 -72.72
CA PHE A 62 -9.99 -1.12 -72.84
C PHE A 62 -10.67 -2.03 -73.86
N GLU A 63 -10.13 -2.17 -75.08
CA GLU A 63 -10.75 -3.01 -76.11
C GLU A 63 -10.80 -4.51 -75.72
N GLU A 64 -9.79 -5.00 -75.02
CA GLU A 64 -9.80 -6.39 -74.52
C GLU A 64 -10.76 -6.64 -73.36
N THR A 65 -11.06 -5.60 -72.55
CA THR A 65 -11.98 -5.72 -71.41
C THR A 65 -13.43 -5.38 -71.75
N ARG A 66 -13.64 -4.65 -72.85
CA ARG A 66 -14.92 -4.09 -73.26
C ARG A 66 -16.01 -5.17 -73.34
N GLY A 67 -17.08 -4.98 -72.58
CA GLY A 67 -18.26 -5.86 -72.60
C GLY A 67 -18.09 -7.23 -71.93
N ARG A 68 -16.94 -7.49 -71.28
CA ARG A 68 -16.68 -8.72 -70.51
C ARG A 68 -17.06 -8.62 -69.03
N ILE A 69 -17.37 -7.41 -68.54
CA ILE A 69 -17.69 -7.11 -67.15
C ILE A 69 -18.96 -6.26 -67.03
N GLU A 70 -19.60 -6.32 -65.85
CA GLU A 70 -20.82 -5.57 -65.55
C GLU A 70 -20.62 -4.06 -65.72
N PRO A 71 -21.62 -3.30 -66.22
CA PRO A 71 -21.45 -1.89 -66.59
C PRO A 71 -20.89 -0.97 -65.50
N ALA A 72 -21.21 -1.23 -64.23
CA ALA A 72 -20.69 -0.45 -63.10
C ALA A 72 -19.21 -0.74 -62.82
N ALA A 73 -18.77 -2.00 -62.93
CA ALA A 73 -17.36 -2.36 -62.78
C ALA A 73 -16.52 -1.81 -63.95
N ASP A 74 -17.09 -1.85 -65.16
CA ASP A 74 -16.51 -1.27 -66.37
C ASP A 74 -16.33 0.26 -66.23
N LEU A 75 -17.30 0.94 -65.60
CA LEU A 75 -17.22 2.37 -65.31
C LEU A 75 -16.06 2.70 -64.35
N GLU A 76 -15.90 1.96 -63.25
CA GLU A 76 -14.79 2.19 -62.31
C GLU A 76 -13.42 1.95 -62.96
N MET A 77 -13.28 0.87 -63.72
CA MET A 77 -12.06 0.60 -64.49
C MET A 77 -11.75 1.73 -65.49
N LEU A 78 -12.76 2.17 -66.25
CA LEU A 78 -12.59 3.25 -67.24
C LEU A 78 -12.21 4.59 -66.57
N LYS A 79 -12.73 4.88 -65.38
CA LYS A 79 -12.30 6.05 -64.59
C LYS A 79 -10.82 5.94 -64.25
N ASP A 80 -10.36 4.80 -63.75
CA ASP A 80 -8.96 4.58 -63.39
C ASP A 80 -8.03 4.76 -64.59
N LEU A 81 -8.40 4.19 -65.75
CA LEU A 81 -7.66 4.36 -67.00
C LEU A 81 -7.61 5.82 -67.46
N LEU A 82 -8.74 6.52 -67.42
CA LEU A 82 -8.79 7.94 -67.80
C LEU A 82 -8.02 8.83 -66.80
N LEU A 83 -7.99 8.49 -65.52
CA LEU A 83 -7.19 9.22 -64.53
C LEU A 83 -5.69 8.99 -64.72
N ALA A 84 -5.28 7.78 -65.12
CA ALA A 84 -3.91 7.48 -65.49
C ALA A 84 -3.48 8.12 -66.81
N VAL A 85 -4.41 8.26 -67.77
CA VAL A 85 -4.17 8.87 -69.09
C VAL A 85 -5.17 10.01 -69.41
N PRO A 86 -5.09 11.17 -68.73
CA PRO A 86 -6.11 12.23 -68.80
C PRO A 86 -6.30 12.89 -70.17
N ALA A 87 -5.30 12.77 -71.05
CA ALA A 87 -5.29 13.35 -72.38
C ALA A 87 -5.99 12.49 -73.44
N SER A 88 -6.42 11.25 -73.12
CA SER A 88 -7.11 10.40 -74.09
C SER A 88 -8.56 10.84 -74.29
N ASP A 89 -8.87 11.34 -75.49
CA ASP A 89 -10.25 11.66 -75.88
C ASP A 89 -11.10 10.40 -76.09
N THR A 90 -10.48 9.29 -76.49
CA THR A 90 -11.12 7.97 -76.62
C THR A 90 -11.65 7.48 -75.28
N LEU A 91 -10.78 7.43 -74.25
CA LEU A 91 -11.16 7.01 -72.90
C LEU A 91 -12.15 8.00 -72.28
N ARG A 92 -12.00 9.30 -72.53
CA ARG A 92 -12.95 10.33 -72.08
C ARG A 92 -14.36 10.11 -72.63
N SER A 93 -14.46 9.76 -73.91
CA SER A 93 -15.73 9.42 -74.56
C SER A 93 -16.28 8.08 -74.04
N ALA A 94 -15.42 7.09 -73.81
CA ALA A 94 -15.83 5.80 -73.23
C ALA A 94 -16.39 5.96 -71.80
N VAL A 95 -15.72 6.74 -70.94
CA VAL A 95 -16.21 7.07 -69.59
C VAL A 95 -17.56 7.79 -69.67
N ALA A 96 -17.72 8.75 -70.59
CA ALA A 96 -18.97 9.46 -70.80
C ALA A 96 -20.14 8.51 -71.17
N ASP A 97 -19.92 7.63 -72.14
CA ASP A 97 -20.90 6.64 -72.57
C ASP A 97 -21.23 5.67 -71.45
N GLN A 98 -20.24 5.28 -70.65
CA GLN A 98 -20.44 4.34 -69.56
C GLN A 98 -21.20 4.97 -68.39
N TYR A 99 -20.95 6.23 -68.04
CA TYR A 99 -21.80 6.97 -67.10
C TYR A 99 -23.25 7.01 -67.56
N LYS A 100 -23.50 7.20 -68.86
CA LYS A 100 -24.86 7.19 -69.42
C LYS A 100 -25.52 5.82 -69.32
N LYS A 101 -24.78 4.73 -69.47
CA LYS A 101 -25.33 3.37 -69.27
C LYS A 101 -25.64 3.06 -67.81
N VAL A 102 -24.76 3.46 -66.88
CA VAL A 102 -24.89 3.14 -65.45
C VAL A 102 -25.89 4.05 -64.73
N HIS A 103 -25.87 5.35 -65.05
CA HIS A 103 -26.66 6.37 -64.35
C HIS A 103 -27.72 7.04 -65.23
N GLY A 104 -27.95 6.57 -66.46
CA GLY A 104 -28.88 7.20 -67.41
C GLY A 104 -30.34 7.25 -66.95
N GLU A 105 -30.75 6.36 -66.05
CA GLU A 105 -32.08 6.37 -65.43
C GLU A 105 -32.23 7.40 -64.31
N HIS A 106 -31.13 8.04 -63.87
CA HIS A 106 -31.18 9.08 -62.85
C HIS A 106 -31.94 10.31 -63.39
N ALA A 107 -32.95 10.77 -62.64
CA ALA A 107 -33.92 11.80 -63.08
C ALA A 107 -33.26 13.10 -63.60
N HIS A 108 -32.06 13.42 -63.10
CA HIS A 108 -31.32 14.63 -63.44
C HIS A 108 -29.97 14.34 -64.12
N PHE A 109 -29.77 13.12 -64.65
CA PHE A 109 -28.49 12.70 -65.23
C PHE A 109 -27.96 13.68 -66.27
N ALA A 110 -28.77 14.04 -67.27
CA ALA A 110 -28.34 14.90 -68.38
C ALA A 110 -27.83 16.27 -67.89
N ALA A 111 -28.56 16.89 -66.97
CA ALA A 111 -28.24 18.18 -66.37
C ALA A 111 -26.93 18.13 -65.53
N ILE A 112 -26.79 17.10 -64.68
CA ILE A 112 -25.58 16.91 -63.86
C ILE A 112 -24.37 16.57 -64.75
N PHE A 113 -24.59 15.78 -65.80
CA PHE A 113 -23.54 15.37 -66.73
C PHE A 113 -22.99 16.56 -67.53
N GLU A 114 -23.87 17.43 -68.03
CA GLU A 114 -23.48 18.67 -68.68
C GLU A 114 -22.70 19.58 -67.74
N ALA A 115 -23.21 19.77 -66.51
CA ALA A 115 -22.56 20.61 -65.51
C ALA A 115 -21.17 20.09 -65.09
N ALA A 116 -20.96 18.77 -65.03
CA ALA A 116 -19.66 18.18 -64.73
C ALA A 116 -18.60 18.49 -65.80
N GLY A 117 -19.01 18.70 -67.05
CA GLY A 117 -18.14 19.18 -68.13
C GLY A 117 -17.10 18.17 -68.62
N LEU A 118 -17.33 16.86 -68.45
CA LEU A 118 -16.38 15.81 -68.86
C LEU A 118 -15.95 15.94 -70.33
N LEU A 119 -16.91 16.20 -71.22
CA LEU A 119 -16.70 16.43 -72.66
C LEU A 119 -16.47 17.91 -73.03
N ALA A 120 -16.54 18.82 -72.07
CA ALA A 120 -16.43 20.28 -72.28
C ALA A 120 -15.07 20.85 -71.82
N GLY A 121 -14.02 20.04 -71.85
CA GLY A 121 -12.65 20.47 -71.52
C GLY A 121 -12.32 20.55 -70.02
N GLN A 122 -13.23 20.14 -69.13
CA GLN A 122 -12.91 20.01 -67.70
C GLN A 122 -11.85 18.90 -67.50
N SER A 123 -11.01 19.04 -66.47
CA SER A 123 -10.08 17.98 -66.10
C SER A 123 -10.86 16.70 -65.72
N PRO A 124 -10.45 15.50 -66.21
CA PRO A 124 -11.17 14.26 -65.91
C PRO A 124 -11.38 14.04 -64.42
N ARG A 125 -10.35 14.30 -63.61
CA ARG A 125 -10.42 14.19 -62.14
C ARG A 125 -11.53 15.01 -61.51
N ARG A 126 -11.75 16.25 -61.96
CA ARG A 126 -12.81 17.13 -61.42
C ARG A 126 -14.17 16.77 -61.97
N ALA A 127 -14.26 16.41 -63.25
CA ALA A 127 -15.50 15.97 -63.88
C ALA A 127 -16.03 14.65 -63.26
N ILE A 128 -15.17 13.64 -63.12
CA ILE A 128 -15.48 12.35 -62.48
C ILE A 128 -15.96 12.58 -61.04
N ARG A 129 -15.22 13.37 -60.25
CA ARG A 129 -15.63 13.70 -58.88
C ARG A 129 -17.02 14.34 -58.84
N THR A 130 -17.28 15.29 -59.74
CA THR A 130 -18.57 15.98 -59.81
C THR A 130 -19.70 15.00 -60.11
N LEU A 131 -19.51 14.13 -61.11
CA LEU A 131 -20.47 13.09 -61.46
C LEU A 131 -20.71 12.13 -60.28
N ASP A 132 -19.65 11.62 -59.67
CA ASP A 132 -19.74 10.62 -58.61
C ASP A 132 -20.44 11.17 -57.36
N VAL A 133 -20.14 12.40 -56.96
CA VAL A 133 -20.81 13.03 -55.82
C VAL A 133 -22.26 13.37 -56.19
N CYS A 134 -22.50 14.08 -57.28
CA CYS A 134 -23.83 14.59 -57.60
C CYS A 134 -24.83 13.50 -58.01
N LEU A 135 -24.38 12.38 -58.61
CA LEU A 135 -25.27 11.26 -58.98
C LEU A 135 -25.50 10.28 -57.83
N SER A 136 -24.70 10.33 -56.76
CA SER A 136 -24.86 9.45 -55.59
C SER A 136 -25.72 10.08 -54.48
N VAL A 137 -25.76 11.41 -54.40
CA VAL A 137 -26.52 12.12 -53.36
C VAL A 137 -28.02 12.14 -53.68
N LYS A 138 -28.83 11.89 -52.64
CA LYS A 138 -30.30 11.97 -52.70
C LYS A 138 -30.81 13.01 -51.70
N PRO A 139 -32.00 13.59 -51.91
CA PRO A 139 -32.63 14.43 -50.90
C PRO A 139 -32.69 13.71 -49.55
N GLY A 140 -32.24 14.40 -48.50
CA GLY A 140 -32.16 13.89 -47.14
C GLY A 140 -30.80 13.33 -46.70
N VAL A 141 -29.86 13.09 -47.61
CA VAL A 141 -28.48 12.70 -47.27
C VAL A 141 -27.75 13.85 -46.58
N PHE A 142 -26.89 13.55 -45.61
CA PHE A 142 -26.03 14.54 -44.97
C PHE A 142 -24.69 14.65 -45.70
N LEU A 143 -24.25 15.88 -45.91
CA LEU A 143 -22.94 16.18 -46.46
C LEU A 143 -22.11 16.96 -45.45
N ALA A 144 -20.84 16.58 -45.29
CA ALA A 144 -19.87 17.33 -44.51
C ALA A 144 -18.95 18.15 -45.41
N ASN A 145 -18.71 19.39 -45.03
CA ASN A 145 -17.76 20.26 -45.68
C ASN A 145 -16.34 19.75 -45.41
N ARG A 146 -15.55 19.60 -46.47
CA ARG A 146 -14.19 19.05 -46.45
C ARG A 146 -13.18 19.93 -45.72
N TYR A 147 -13.47 21.22 -45.57
CA TYR A 147 -12.54 22.22 -45.05
C TYR A 147 -12.99 22.79 -43.70
N GLU A 148 -14.29 23.01 -43.53
CA GLU A 148 -14.83 23.79 -42.41
C GLU A 148 -15.70 22.96 -41.44
N GLY A 149 -15.85 21.66 -41.68
CA GLY A 149 -16.58 20.73 -40.80
C GLY A 149 -18.09 20.99 -40.68
N GLN A 150 -18.63 21.99 -41.39
CA GLN A 150 -20.06 22.27 -41.49
C GLN A 150 -20.80 21.08 -42.10
N VAL A 151 -21.95 20.72 -41.54
CA VAL A 151 -22.80 19.66 -42.10
C VAL A 151 -24.09 20.25 -42.62
N VAL A 152 -24.41 19.93 -43.88
CA VAL A 152 -25.65 20.30 -44.53
C VAL A 152 -26.47 19.06 -44.88
N LYS A 153 -27.78 19.21 -44.94
CA LYS A 153 -28.70 18.19 -45.42
C LYS A 153 -29.08 18.50 -46.86
N MET A 154 -29.02 17.50 -47.73
CA MET A 154 -29.40 17.66 -49.13
C MET A 154 -30.91 17.90 -49.27
N GLY A 155 -31.26 18.96 -49.98
CA GLY A 155 -32.60 19.24 -50.48
C GLY A 155 -32.79 18.69 -51.88
N GLU A 156 -33.63 19.36 -52.68
CA GLU A 156 -33.90 18.99 -54.07
C GLU A 156 -32.87 19.59 -55.04
N PHE A 157 -32.74 18.97 -56.22
CA PHE A 157 -31.98 19.53 -57.33
C PHE A 157 -32.92 20.32 -58.25
N ASP A 158 -32.58 21.57 -58.54
CA ASP A 158 -33.29 22.39 -59.52
C ASP A 158 -32.68 22.16 -60.92
N PRO A 159 -33.38 21.45 -61.83
CA PRO A 159 -32.86 21.16 -63.16
C PRO A 159 -32.86 22.36 -64.10
N ILE A 160 -33.55 23.45 -63.77
CA ILE A 160 -33.57 24.68 -64.56
C ILE A 160 -32.36 25.54 -64.22
N MET A 161 -32.10 25.73 -62.93
CA MET A 161 -30.97 26.53 -62.43
C MET A 161 -29.66 25.74 -62.38
N LEU A 162 -29.70 24.41 -62.54
CA LEU A 162 -28.58 23.48 -62.38
C LEU A 162 -27.91 23.63 -61.01
N GLN A 163 -28.71 23.66 -59.94
CA GLN A 163 -28.24 23.85 -58.57
C GLN A 163 -28.87 22.84 -57.60
N PHE A 164 -28.09 22.41 -56.62
CA PHE A 164 -28.55 21.62 -55.49
C PHE A 164 -28.91 22.54 -54.31
N GLU A 165 -30.09 22.30 -53.73
CA GLU A 165 -30.44 22.88 -52.45
C GLU A 165 -29.70 22.15 -51.32
N THR A 166 -29.04 22.91 -50.45
CA THR A 166 -28.47 22.42 -49.20
C THR A 166 -29.09 23.15 -48.02
N ILE A 167 -29.50 22.41 -47.01
CA ILE A 167 -30.18 22.91 -45.80
C ILE A 167 -29.20 22.82 -44.63
N GLU A 168 -28.86 23.96 -44.02
CA GLU A 168 -28.03 24.01 -42.83
C GLU A 168 -28.81 23.59 -41.57
N ALA A 169 -28.10 23.40 -40.46
CA ALA A 169 -28.71 22.99 -39.19
C ALA A 169 -29.70 24.01 -38.62
N ASP A 170 -29.57 25.29 -38.94
CA ASP A 170 -30.50 26.35 -38.55
C ASP A 170 -31.74 26.45 -39.48
N GLY A 171 -31.80 25.59 -40.51
CA GLY A 171 -32.85 25.56 -41.51
C GLY A 171 -32.64 26.52 -42.67
N SER A 172 -31.55 27.30 -42.70
CA SER A 172 -31.20 28.14 -43.83
C SER A 172 -30.90 27.29 -45.08
N LYS A 173 -31.32 27.79 -46.23
CA LYS A 173 -31.19 27.10 -47.52
C LYS A 173 -30.18 27.85 -48.38
N ARG A 174 -29.24 27.10 -48.97
CA ARG A 174 -28.29 27.59 -49.97
C ARG A 174 -28.43 26.79 -51.25
N GLN A 175 -28.12 27.44 -52.37
CA GLN A 175 -28.06 26.81 -53.67
C GLN A 175 -26.60 26.67 -54.09
N LEU A 176 -26.19 25.47 -54.46
CA LEU A 176 -24.83 25.17 -54.90
C LEU A 176 -24.86 24.53 -56.28
N ASP A 177 -24.01 25.02 -57.18
CA ASP A 177 -23.81 24.31 -58.45
C ASP A 177 -23.12 22.94 -58.20
N PRO A 178 -23.25 21.97 -59.12
CA PRO A 178 -22.67 20.64 -58.98
C PRO A 178 -21.17 20.62 -58.68
N LYS A 179 -20.39 21.54 -59.27
CA LYS A 179 -18.94 21.59 -59.06
C LYS A 179 -18.62 22.06 -57.65
N ALA A 180 -19.28 23.13 -57.20
CA ALA A 180 -19.14 23.66 -55.84
C ALA A 180 -19.53 22.62 -54.80
N LEU A 181 -20.62 21.87 -55.02
CA LEU A 181 -21.04 20.78 -54.14
C LEU A 181 -19.95 19.70 -54.04
N ALA A 182 -19.45 19.21 -55.18
CA ALA A 182 -18.47 18.14 -55.22
C ALA A 182 -17.08 18.54 -54.68
N ASP A 183 -16.70 19.80 -54.85
CA ASP A 183 -15.42 20.33 -54.36
C ASP A 183 -15.46 20.62 -52.86
N LEU A 184 -16.57 21.12 -52.33
CA LEU A 184 -16.67 21.52 -50.93
C LEU A 184 -17.17 20.41 -50.01
N TYR A 185 -17.93 19.43 -50.51
CA TYR A 185 -18.66 18.50 -49.67
C TYR A 185 -18.40 17.03 -50.00
N GLU A 186 -18.65 16.17 -49.00
CA GLU A 186 -18.68 14.72 -49.12
C GLU A 186 -19.86 14.12 -48.36
N ALA A 187 -20.39 13.00 -48.85
CA ALA A 187 -21.47 12.30 -48.17
C ALA A 187 -20.97 11.64 -46.89
N VAL A 188 -21.76 11.78 -45.81
CA VAL A 188 -21.45 11.23 -44.49
C VAL A 188 -22.65 10.46 -43.92
N ASP A 189 -22.37 9.45 -43.11
CA ASP A 189 -23.41 8.66 -42.46
C ASP A 189 -24.24 9.53 -41.49
N PRO A 190 -25.56 9.36 -41.37
CA PRO A 190 -26.37 10.10 -40.40
C PRO A 190 -25.92 9.97 -38.94
N ARG A 191 -25.17 8.92 -38.60
CA ARG A 191 -24.57 8.67 -37.28
C ARG A 191 -23.17 9.29 -37.14
N ASP A 192 -22.62 9.90 -38.18
CA ASP A 192 -21.37 10.65 -38.11
C ASP A 192 -21.52 11.74 -37.04
N PHE A 193 -20.50 11.87 -36.20
CA PHE A 193 -20.59 12.72 -35.03
C PHE A 193 -20.76 14.20 -35.39
N ARG A 194 -20.24 14.64 -36.55
CA ARG A 194 -20.46 16.00 -37.08
C ARG A 194 -21.94 16.24 -37.37
N VAL A 195 -22.63 15.23 -37.91
CA VAL A 195 -24.07 15.25 -38.16
C VAL A 195 -24.83 15.29 -36.84
N LEU A 196 -24.50 14.40 -35.90
CA LEU A 196 -25.15 14.36 -34.60
C LEU A 196 -25.03 15.69 -33.84
N CYS A 197 -23.85 16.31 -33.85
CA CYS A 197 -23.64 17.58 -33.16
C CYS A 197 -24.43 18.76 -33.74
N GLN A 198 -24.65 18.78 -35.05
CA GLN A 198 -25.28 19.91 -35.74
C GLN A 198 -26.79 19.69 -35.93
N HIS A 199 -27.21 18.51 -36.38
CA HIS A 199 -28.60 18.22 -36.74
C HIS A 199 -29.37 17.40 -35.69
N ASN A 200 -28.68 16.59 -34.86
CA ASN A 200 -29.33 15.73 -33.86
C ASN A 200 -28.73 15.88 -32.44
N PRO A 201 -28.63 17.10 -31.86
CA PRO A 201 -27.88 17.35 -30.63
C PRO A 201 -28.43 16.61 -29.40
N ARG A 202 -29.72 16.25 -29.41
CA ARG A 202 -30.35 15.46 -28.33
C ARG A 202 -29.82 14.03 -28.25
N GLU A 203 -29.42 13.44 -29.39
CA GLU A 203 -28.86 12.09 -29.41
C GLU A 203 -27.44 12.05 -28.83
N VAL A 204 -26.67 13.13 -29.02
CA VAL A 204 -25.33 13.28 -28.41
C VAL A 204 -25.42 13.22 -26.88
N ALA A 205 -26.42 13.89 -26.28
CA ALA A 205 -26.64 13.86 -24.83
C ALA A 205 -26.93 12.44 -24.29
N GLN A 206 -27.59 11.59 -25.08
CA GLN A 206 -27.84 10.20 -24.72
C GLN A 206 -26.56 9.36 -24.86
N ARG A 207 -25.83 9.50 -25.97
CA ARG A 207 -24.56 8.78 -26.19
C ARG A 207 -23.48 9.13 -25.18
N LEU A 208 -23.46 10.37 -24.68
CA LEU A 208 -22.58 10.76 -23.57
C LEU A 208 -22.80 9.89 -22.31
N LYS A 209 -23.99 9.33 -22.11
CA LYS A 209 -24.28 8.39 -21.01
C LYS A 209 -23.95 6.95 -21.39
N ASP A 210 -24.37 6.53 -22.58
CA ASP A 210 -24.40 5.12 -22.98
C ASP A 210 -23.07 4.65 -23.59
N ASP A 211 -22.37 5.50 -24.34
CA ASP A 211 -21.11 5.19 -25.02
C ASP A 211 -20.12 6.39 -25.02
N PRO A 212 -19.48 6.68 -23.87
CA PRO A 212 -18.51 7.77 -23.78
C PRO A 212 -17.28 7.60 -24.69
N ALA A 213 -16.86 6.36 -24.98
CA ALA A 213 -15.70 6.10 -25.83
C ALA A 213 -16.02 6.40 -27.30
N GLY A 214 -17.19 5.95 -27.80
CA GLY A 214 -17.64 6.28 -29.15
C GLY A 214 -17.84 7.78 -29.37
N VAL A 215 -18.24 8.52 -28.33
CA VAL A 215 -18.28 10.00 -28.39
C VAL A 215 -16.87 10.58 -28.58
N LEU A 216 -15.88 10.10 -27.84
CA LEU A 216 -14.50 10.56 -28.00
C LEU A 216 -13.94 10.24 -29.39
N VAL A 217 -14.18 9.01 -29.89
CA VAL A 217 -13.83 8.62 -31.27
C VAL A 217 -14.45 9.60 -32.28
N GLY A 218 -15.76 9.84 -32.18
CA GLY A 218 -16.47 10.74 -33.07
C GLY A 218 -15.93 12.18 -33.06
N ILE A 219 -15.62 12.71 -31.87
CA ILE A 219 -15.02 14.05 -31.73
C ILE A 219 -13.62 14.09 -32.34
N CYS A 220 -12.74 13.13 -32.02
CA CYS A 220 -11.39 13.06 -32.57
C CYS A 220 -11.43 12.96 -34.10
N MET A 221 -12.27 12.09 -34.67
CA MET A 221 -12.45 11.98 -36.12
C MET A 221 -12.89 13.30 -36.76
N SER A 222 -13.77 14.06 -36.10
CA SER A 222 -14.22 15.37 -36.59
C SER A 222 -13.16 16.47 -36.51
N ARG A 223 -12.06 16.26 -35.76
CA ARG A 223 -11.04 17.27 -35.44
C ARG A 223 -9.62 16.82 -35.80
N GLY A 224 -9.45 16.16 -36.94
CA GLY A 224 -8.12 15.79 -37.43
C GLY A 224 -7.43 14.69 -36.63
N GLY A 225 -8.21 13.87 -35.91
CA GLY A 225 -7.73 12.69 -35.19
C GLY A 225 -7.36 12.91 -33.74
N GLN A 226 -7.37 14.14 -33.21
CA GLN A 226 -7.00 14.41 -31.82
C GLN A 226 -7.76 15.59 -31.19
N ILE A 227 -7.91 15.58 -29.87
CA ILE A 227 -8.44 16.70 -29.09
C ILE A 227 -7.85 16.67 -27.67
N ASP A 228 -7.52 17.83 -27.10
CA ASP A 228 -7.11 17.89 -25.71
C ASP A 228 -8.29 18.08 -24.73
N SER A 229 -8.07 17.77 -23.46
CA SER A 229 -9.13 17.76 -22.45
C SER A 229 -9.74 19.13 -22.16
N ASN A 230 -9.01 20.23 -22.41
CA ASN A 230 -9.54 21.59 -22.25
C ASN A 230 -10.47 21.92 -23.42
N ASP A 231 -10.00 21.68 -24.65
CA ASP A 231 -10.78 21.87 -25.88
C ASP A 231 -12.02 20.97 -25.90
N LEU A 232 -11.90 19.75 -25.41
CA LEU A 232 -13.01 18.81 -25.27
C LEU A 232 -14.05 19.33 -24.27
N LYS A 233 -13.59 19.91 -23.16
CA LYS A 233 -14.49 20.50 -22.14
C LYS A 233 -15.22 21.70 -22.71
N GLU A 234 -14.53 22.60 -23.40
CA GLU A 234 -15.11 23.77 -24.06
C GLU A 234 -16.13 23.36 -25.14
N PHE A 235 -15.86 22.26 -25.85
CA PHE A 235 -16.78 21.74 -26.85
C PHE A 235 -18.06 21.13 -26.26
N LEU A 236 -17.94 20.37 -25.17
CA LEU A 236 -19.07 19.65 -24.57
C LEU A 236 -19.89 20.50 -23.61
N VAL A 237 -19.27 21.48 -22.94
CA VAL A 237 -19.89 22.32 -21.91
C VAL A 237 -19.99 23.78 -22.41
N PRO A 238 -21.17 24.44 -22.36
CA PRO A 238 -22.46 23.96 -21.83
C PRO A 238 -23.34 23.27 -22.88
N ARG A 239 -22.82 23.06 -24.10
CA ARG A 239 -23.63 22.71 -25.28
C ARG A 239 -24.37 21.37 -25.16
N PHE A 240 -23.74 20.35 -24.59
CA PHE A 240 -24.30 19.00 -24.49
C PHE A 240 -24.41 18.49 -23.05
N MET A 241 -23.72 19.15 -22.10
CA MET A 241 -23.84 18.87 -20.67
C MET A 241 -23.54 20.12 -19.83
N ASP A 242 -23.98 20.11 -18.58
CA ASP A 242 -23.68 21.17 -17.61
C ASP A 242 -22.24 21.07 -17.07
N ALA A 243 -21.72 22.20 -16.57
CA ALA A 243 -20.36 22.28 -16.04
C ALA A 243 -20.13 21.42 -14.79
N GLY A 244 -21.19 21.14 -14.00
CA GLY A 244 -21.11 20.32 -12.79
C GLY A 244 -20.94 18.83 -13.10
N SER A 245 -21.53 18.36 -14.21
CA SER A 245 -21.45 16.97 -14.67
C SER A 245 -20.11 16.59 -15.31
N TRP A 246 -19.30 17.57 -15.72
CA TRP A 246 -18.03 17.34 -16.44
C TRP A 246 -17.08 16.38 -15.72
N SER A 247 -16.74 16.66 -14.46
CA SER A 247 -15.71 15.89 -13.74
C SER A 247 -16.11 14.41 -13.58
N GLY A 248 -17.40 14.15 -13.30
CA GLY A 248 -17.93 12.80 -13.18
C GLY A 248 -17.97 12.06 -14.52
N TRP A 249 -18.37 12.76 -15.59
CA TRP A 249 -18.38 12.20 -16.94
C TRP A 249 -16.96 11.92 -17.45
N TRP A 250 -16.04 12.88 -17.31
CA TRP A 250 -14.66 12.74 -17.79
C TRP A 250 -13.92 11.58 -17.13
N GLY A 251 -14.17 11.33 -15.83
CA GLY A 251 -13.68 10.13 -15.16
C GLY A 251 -14.15 8.83 -15.82
N LYS A 252 -15.45 8.74 -16.15
CA LYS A 252 -16.02 7.58 -16.86
C LYS A 252 -15.49 7.46 -18.29
N ALA A 253 -15.44 8.57 -19.02
CA ALA A 253 -14.98 8.62 -20.40
C ALA A 253 -13.51 8.19 -20.53
N ARG A 254 -12.64 8.60 -19.60
CA ARG A 254 -11.24 8.11 -19.54
C ARG A 254 -11.16 6.61 -19.32
N THR A 255 -11.95 6.07 -18.40
CA THR A 255 -11.96 4.61 -18.14
C THR A 255 -12.49 3.84 -19.35
N ALA A 256 -13.49 4.37 -20.06
CA ALA A 256 -13.99 3.77 -21.29
C ALA A 256 -12.97 3.86 -22.43
N ALA A 257 -12.32 5.02 -22.61
CA ALA A 257 -11.28 5.24 -23.63
C ALA A 257 -10.08 4.32 -23.45
N LYS A 258 -9.64 4.06 -22.21
CA LYS A 258 -8.56 3.09 -21.92
C LYS A 258 -8.88 1.64 -22.32
N ARG A 259 -10.15 1.32 -22.55
CA ARG A 259 -10.61 0.00 -22.98
C ARG A 259 -10.94 -0.03 -24.48
N CYS A 260 -10.83 1.10 -25.16
CA CYS A 260 -11.06 1.25 -26.59
C CYS A 260 -9.72 1.18 -27.29
N ASP A 261 -9.58 0.22 -28.20
CA ASP A 261 -8.41 0.05 -29.07
C ASP A 261 -8.17 1.26 -29.97
N GLN A 262 -9.23 1.98 -30.38
CA GLN A 262 -9.12 3.14 -31.25
C GLN A 262 -8.66 4.43 -30.56
N LEU A 263 -8.48 4.46 -29.23
CA LEU A 263 -8.16 5.68 -28.49
C LEU A 263 -6.87 5.57 -27.68
N SER A 264 -6.04 6.62 -27.70
CA SER A 264 -4.95 6.81 -26.74
C SER A 264 -5.13 8.08 -25.91
N LEU A 265 -4.66 8.03 -24.66
CA LEU A 265 -4.68 9.15 -23.73
C LEU A 265 -3.24 9.48 -23.33
N GLU A 266 -2.77 10.69 -23.64
CA GLU A 266 -1.40 11.12 -23.39
C GLU A 266 -1.36 12.43 -22.60
N GLY A 267 -0.27 12.66 -21.85
CA GLY A 267 -0.10 13.86 -21.04
C GLY A 267 -0.78 13.83 -19.67
N ARG A 268 -0.65 14.93 -18.93
CA ARG A 268 -1.22 15.09 -17.57
C ARG A 268 -2.18 16.27 -17.47
N ASN A 269 -1.85 17.41 -18.09
CA ASN A 269 -2.75 18.55 -18.18
C ASN A 269 -2.30 19.53 -19.30
N PRO A 270 -3.04 19.66 -20.41
CA PRO A 270 -4.23 18.88 -20.75
C PRO A 270 -3.87 17.42 -21.09
N ILE A 271 -4.85 16.53 -20.98
CA ILE A 271 -4.74 15.16 -21.50
C ILE A 271 -5.16 15.20 -22.97
N VAL A 272 -4.30 14.74 -23.87
CA VAL A 272 -4.59 14.62 -25.29
C VAL A 272 -5.24 13.27 -25.56
N VAL A 273 -6.39 13.29 -26.24
CA VAL A 273 -7.10 12.11 -26.74
C VAL A 273 -6.81 11.99 -28.22
N SER A 274 -6.24 10.87 -28.65
CA SER A 274 -5.91 10.61 -30.06
C SER A 274 -6.64 9.38 -30.58
N TYR A 275 -7.13 9.46 -31.81
CA TYR A 275 -7.83 8.41 -32.52
C TYR A 275 -6.89 7.64 -33.47
N HIS A 276 -6.99 6.31 -33.44
CA HIS A 276 -6.21 5.38 -34.25
C HIS A 276 -7.16 4.57 -35.13
N ALA A 277 -7.18 4.85 -36.44
CA ALA A 277 -8.16 4.28 -37.37
C ALA A 277 -8.14 2.74 -37.46
N GLN A 278 -6.97 2.12 -37.28
CA GLN A 278 -6.80 0.66 -37.29
C GLN A 278 -6.85 0.03 -35.88
N GLY A 279 -7.07 0.83 -34.84
CA GLY A 279 -6.88 0.41 -33.44
C GLY A 279 -5.40 0.28 -33.08
N ARG A 280 -5.08 0.40 -31.78
CA ARG A 280 -3.75 0.09 -31.24
C ARG A 280 -3.67 -1.39 -30.92
N THR A 281 -2.53 -1.98 -31.22
CA THR A 281 -2.23 -3.34 -30.76
C THR A 281 -1.91 -3.32 -29.26
N LEU A 282 -2.06 -4.46 -28.59
CA LEU A 282 -1.68 -4.59 -27.18
C LEU A 282 -0.17 -4.31 -27.00
N GLU A 283 0.63 -4.65 -28.00
CA GLU A 283 2.07 -4.43 -28.06
C GLU A 283 2.40 -2.93 -28.14
N ASP A 284 1.62 -2.14 -28.87
CA ASP A 284 1.78 -0.68 -28.88
C ASP A 284 1.48 -0.09 -27.51
N GLU A 285 0.42 -0.57 -26.84
CA GLU A 285 0.04 -0.12 -25.50
C GLU A 285 1.11 -0.44 -24.45
N MET A 286 1.68 -1.66 -24.50
CA MET A 286 2.66 -2.15 -23.53
C MET A 286 4.12 -1.88 -23.90
N GLY A 287 4.39 -1.41 -25.13
CA GLY A 287 5.72 -1.07 -25.63
C GLY A 287 6.50 -0.06 -24.76
N PRO A 288 5.87 1.02 -24.25
CA PRO A 288 6.52 1.93 -23.31
C PRO A 288 6.97 1.25 -22.01
N ALA A 289 6.15 0.33 -21.48
CA ALA A 289 6.51 -0.43 -20.27
C ALA A 289 7.68 -1.40 -20.54
N LEU A 290 7.71 -2.03 -21.72
CA LEU A 290 8.85 -2.83 -22.16
C LEU A 290 10.14 -2.01 -22.25
N THR A 291 10.05 -0.77 -22.74
CA THR A 291 11.20 0.14 -22.86
C THR A 291 11.70 0.63 -21.51
N ALA A 292 10.78 0.78 -20.54
CA ALA A 292 11.10 1.22 -19.19
C ALA A 292 11.66 0.11 -18.28
N ALA A 293 11.40 -1.16 -18.62
CA ALA A 293 11.84 -2.32 -17.83
C ALA A 293 13.37 -2.43 -17.79
N LYS A 294 13.94 -2.57 -16.59
CA LYS A 294 15.41 -2.62 -16.38
C LYS A 294 15.86 -3.85 -15.61
N THR A 295 15.00 -4.38 -14.75
CA THR A 295 15.31 -5.50 -13.87
C THR A 295 14.57 -6.77 -14.31
N PRO A 296 15.07 -7.97 -13.97
CA PRO A 296 14.34 -9.22 -14.21
C PRO A 296 12.93 -9.22 -13.62
N LEU A 297 12.72 -8.54 -12.49
CA LEU A 297 11.40 -8.38 -11.88
C LEU A 297 10.46 -7.57 -12.77
N ASP A 298 10.93 -6.45 -13.34
CA ASP A 298 10.12 -5.63 -14.27
C ASP A 298 9.65 -6.47 -15.46
N TYR A 299 10.54 -7.26 -16.05
CA TYR A 299 10.23 -8.14 -17.17
C TYR A 299 9.27 -9.27 -16.76
N HIS A 300 9.43 -9.85 -15.57
CA HIS A 300 8.54 -10.87 -15.04
C HIS A 300 7.11 -10.34 -14.86
N VAL A 301 6.98 -9.18 -14.20
CA VAL A 301 5.69 -8.51 -13.98
C VAL A 301 5.05 -8.13 -15.31
N LEU A 302 5.82 -7.57 -16.24
CA LEU A 302 5.36 -7.19 -17.57
C LEU A 302 4.83 -8.38 -18.36
N LEU A 303 5.57 -9.50 -18.37
CA LEU A 303 5.14 -10.74 -19.03
C LEU A 303 3.84 -11.26 -18.44
N GLY A 304 3.74 -11.30 -17.11
CA GLY A 304 2.52 -11.72 -16.41
C GLY A 304 1.32 -10.84 -16.73
N GLN A 305 1.50 -9.52 -16.81
CA GLN A 305 0.45 -8.58 -17.21
C GLN A 305 0.02 -8.83 -18.66
N TYR A 306 0.99 -8.91 -19.59
CA TYR A 306 0.73 -9.10 -21.01
C TYR A 306 -0.06 -10.40 -21.28
N LEU A 307 0.34 -11.50 -20.64
CA LEU A 307 -0.37 -12.79 -20.77
C LEU A 307 -1.78 -12.78 -20.16
N ARG A 308 -2.02 -11.94 -19.14
CA ARG A 308 -3.35 -11.75 -18.57
C ARG A 308 -4.23 -10.93 -19.52
N GLU A 309 -3.69 -9.89 -20.12
CA GLU A 309 -4.43 -9.02 -21.05
C GLU A 309 -4.79 -9.74 -22.35
N THR A 310 -3.87 -10.51 -22.94
CA THR A 310 -4.16 -11.36 -24.12
C THR A 310 -5.31 -12.34 -23.86
N ARG A 311 -5.31 -13.03 -22.71
CA ARG A 311 -6.44 -13.91 -22.31
C ARG A 311 -7.75 -13.13 -22.15
N THR A 312 -7.68 -11.94 -21.56
CA THR A 312 -8.85 -11.07 -21.35
C THR A 312 -9.44 -10.61 -22.69
N ARG A 313 -8.57 -10.27 -23.64
CA ARG A 313 -8.95 -9.85 -25.01
C ARG A 313 -9.26 -11.04 -25.94
N LYS A 314 -9.12 -12.28 -25.46
CA LYS A 314 -9.25 -13.52 -26.25
C LYS A 314 -8.38 -13.52 -27.52
N SER A 315 -7.21 -12.89 -27.45
CA SER A 315 -6.23 -12.83 -28.53
C SER A 315 -5.06 -13.78 -28.25
N SER A 316 -4.38 -14.20 -29.31
CA SER A 316 -3.11 -14.92 -29.20
C SER A 316 -1.98 -13.95 -28.87
N PRO A 317 -1.04 -14.33 -27.97
CA PRO A 317 0.17 -13.55 -27.73
C PRO A 317 0.98 -13.33 -29.02
N ASN A 318 1.44 -12.10 -29.24
CA ASN A 318 2.38 -11.76 -30.29
C ASN A 318 3.75 -12.38 -29.99
N GLU A 319 4.22 -13.23 -30.90
CA GLU A 319 5.45 -13.98 -30.70
C GLU A 319 6.68 -13.07 -30.59
N GLU A 320 6.81 -12.05 -31.45
CA GLU A 320 7.96 -11.14 -31.44
C GLU A 320 8.06 -10.36 -30.12
N PHE A 321 6.92 -9.86 -29.62
CA PHE A 321 6.88 -9.13 -28.35
C PHE A 321 7.29 -10.01 -27.16
N VAL A 322 6.75 -11.23 -27.10
CA VAL A 322 7.13 -12.22 -26.08
C VAL A 322 8.61 -12.58 -26.19
N GLN A 323 9.11 -12.83 -27.41
CA GLN A 323 10.52 -13.18 -27.63
C GLN A 323 11.48 -12.07 -27.21
N ARG A 324 11.11 -10.79 -27.34
CA ARG A 324 11.90 -9.68 -26.80
C ARG A 324 12.02 -9.72 -25.27
N ILE A 325 10.92 -9.99 -24.57
CA ILE A 325 10.92 -10.11 -23.10
C ILE A 325 11.75 -11.33 -22.66
N LEU A 326 11.50 -12.49 -23.26
CA LEU A 326 12.23 -13.72 -22.94
C LEU A 326 13.72 -13.60 -23.29
N GLY A 327 14.05 -12.89 -24.37
CA GLY A 327 15.43 -12.60 -24.76
C GLY A 327 16.18 -11.80 -23.70
N SER A 328 15.57 -10.74 -23.17
CA SER A 328 16.14 -9.92 -22.08
C SER A 328 16.31 -10.72 -20.79
N LEU A 329 15.33 -11.57 -20.44
CA LEU A 329 15.42 -12.44 -19.29
C LEU A 329 16.54 -13.49 -19.46
N ALA A 330 16.66 -14.10 -20.64
CA ALA A 330 17.72 -15.07 -20.91
C ALA A 330 19.12 -14.43 -20.85
N ASP A 331 19.27 -13.19 -21.32
CA ASP A 331 20.51 -12.41 -21.13
C ASP A 331 20.81 -12.16 -19.66
N ALA A 332 19.79 -11.79 -18.87
CA ALA A 332 19.98 -11.54 -17.44
C ALA A 332 20.38 -12.84 -16.70
N ALA A 333 19.74 -13.97 -17.00
CA ALA A 333 20.07 -15.27 -16.41
C ALA A 333 21.53 -15.68 -16.69
N ALA A 334 22.02 -15.46 -17.91
CA ALA A 334 23.39 -15.83 -18.28
C ALA A 334 24.44 -14.81 -17.80
N ASN A 335 24.20 -13.51 -18.00
CA ASN A 335 25.22 -12.48 -17.81
C ASN A 335 25.36 -12.01 -16.36
N TYR A 336 24.33 -12.19 -15.53
CA TYR A 336 24.35 -11.72 -14.15
C TYR A 336 24.79 -12.77 -13.13
N LEU A 337 24.97 -14.03 -13.52
CA LEU A 337 25.31 -15.13 -12.62
C LEU A 337 26.46 -14.80 -11.64
N SER A 338 27.54 -14.17 -12.13
CA SER A 338 28.73 -13.88 -11.30
C SER A 338 28.64 -12.59 -10.48
N ARG A 339 27.83 -11.62 -10.89
CA ARG A 339 27.79 -10.27 -10.26
C ARG A 339 26.52 -10.00 -9.47
N ARG A 340 25.39 -10.58 -9.90
CA ARG A 340 24.05 -10.39 -9.34
C ARG A 340 23.28 -11.71 -9.44
N PRO A 341 23.68 -12.76 -8.69
CA PRO A 341 23.10 -14.09 -8.80
C PRO A 341 21.59 -14.11 -8.48
N ALA A 342 21.10 -13.24 -7.60
CA ALA A 342 19.66 -13.10 -7.32
C ALA A 342 18.86 -12.64 -8.55
N ASP A 343 19.37 -11.66 -9.30
CA ASP A 343 18.75 -11.21 -10.54
C ASP A 343 18.78 -12.31 -11.61
N ALA A 344 19.92 -13.03 -11.72
CA ALA A 344 20.04 -14.15 -12.64
C ALA A 344 19.02 -15.26 -12.31
N PHE A 345 18.90 -15.60 -11.03
CA PHE A 345 17.95 -16.59 -10.53
C PHE A 345 16.49 -16.20 -10.82
N MET A 346 16.13 -14.93 -10.54
CA MET A 346 14.82 -14.38 -10.87
C MET A 346 14.51 -14.47 -12.35
N ALA A 347 15.49 -14.17 -13.20
CA ALA A 347 15.32 -14.26 -14.63
C ALA A 347 15.07 -15.70 -15.08
N ALA A 348 15.81 -16.67 -14.52
CA ALA A 348 15.60 -18.09 -14.80
C ALA A 348 14.22 -18.59 -14.34
N LEU A 349 13.74 -18.18 -13.15
CA LEU A 349 12.38 -18.51 -12.69
C LEU A 349 11.31 -17.94 -13.63
N ALA A 350 11.48 -16.71 -14.10
CA ALA A 350 10.55 -16.10 -15.04
C ALA A 350 10.51 -16.87 -16.38
N LEU A 351 11.67 -17.34 -16.86
CA LEU A 351 11.78 -18.16 -18.07
C LEU A 351 11.16 -19.54 -17.89
N GLU A 352 11.35 -20.19 -16.74
CA GLU A 352 10.74 -21.49 -16.42
C GLU A 352 9.21 -21.39 -16.34
N SER A 353 8.70 -20.32 -15.73
CA SER A 353 7.26 -20.02 -15.70
C SER A 353 6.70 -19.80 -17.11
N ALA A 354 7.45 -19.09 -17.97
CA ALA A 354 7.07 -18.92 -19.37
C ALA A 354 7.10 -20.24 -20.16
N ALA A 355 8.11 -21.08 -19.92
CA ALA A 355 8.24 -22.40 -20.54
C ALA A 355 7.11 -23.34 -20.13
N ALA A 356 6.69 -23.33 -18.86
CA ALA A 356 5.54 -24.07 -18.37
C ALA A 356 4.22 -23.64 -19.05
N ALA A 357 4.14 -22.39 -19.50
CA ALA A 357 3.04 -21.86 -20.30
C ALA A 357 3.22 -22.08 -21.82
N GLY A 358 4.20 -22.88 -22.24
CA GLY A 358 4.45 -23.25 -23.64
C GLY A 358 5.28 -22.25 -24.45
N MET A 359 5.78 -21.17 -23.84
CA MET A 359 6.60 -20.16 -24.52
C MET A 359 8.07 -20.55 -24.42
N ARG A 360 8.74 -20.66 -25.57
CA ARG A 360 10.16 -21.07 -25.62
C ARG A 360 11.10 -19.86 -25.62
N PRO A 361 12.06 -19.79 -24.69
CA PRO A 361 13.12 -18.78 -24.71
C PRO A 361 13.92 -18.83 -26.01
N PRO A 362 14.38 -17.68 -26.53
CA PRO A 362 15.03 -17.61 -27.85
C PRO A 362 16.46 -18.17 -27.87
N LYS A 363 17.08 -18.36 -26.71
CA LYS A 363 18.49 -18.75 -26.58
C LYS A 363 18.72 -19.59 -25.32
N PRO A 364 19.79 -20.40 -25.28
CA PRO A 364 20.18 -21.14 -24.09
C PRO A 364 20.47 -20.20 -22.93
N HIS A 365 20.05 -20.60 -21.73
CA HIS A 365 20.28 -19.89 -20.48
C HIS A 365 20.37 -20.92 -19.35
N PRO A 366 21.03 -20.61 -18.23
CA PRO A 366 21.01 -21.49 -17.08
C PRO A 366 19.60 -21.53 -16.46
N SER A 367 19.22 -22.69 -15.94
CA SER A 367 18.02 -22.91 -15.13
C SER A 367 18.18 -22.35 -13.72
N SER A 368 17.07 -22.19 -13.01
CA SER A 368 17.06 -21.73 -11.62
C SER A 368 17.90 -22.66 -10.72
N SER A 369 17.84 -23.97 -10.97
CA SER A 369 18.62 -24.98 -10.25
C SER A 369 20.12 -24.91 -10.58
N GLU A 370 20.50 -24.73 -11.86
CA GLU A 370 21.89 -24.55 -12.26
C GLU A 370 22.50 -23.27 -11.67
N ILE A 371 21.75 -22.16 -11.67
CA ILE A 371 22.18 -20.91 -11.02
C ILE A 371 22.42 -21.15 -9.53
N MET A 372 21.50 -21.86 -8.86
CA MET A 372 21.63 -22.15 -7.45
C MET A 372 22.84 -23.04 -7.16
N LEU A 373 23.12 -24.04 -8.00
CA LEU A 373 24.30 -24.91 -7.90
C LEU A 373 25.62 -24.15 -8.12
N LEU A 374 25.66 -23.21 -9.08
CA LEU A 374 26.88 -22.47 -9.43
C LEU A 374 27.16 -21.29 -8.50
N THR A 375 26.18 -20.83 -7.74
CA THR A 375 26.33 -19.70 -6.82
C THR A 375 27.03 -20.14 -5.52
N PRO A 376 28.09 -19.46 -5.06
CA PRO A 376 28.78 -19.82 -3.81
C PRO A 376 27.95 -19.57 -2.54
N GLN A 377 27.09 -18.55 -2.56
CA GLN A 377 26.23 -18.12 -1.44
C GLN A 377 24.74 -18.17 -1.86
N PRO A 378 24.18 -19.37 -2.07
CA PRO A 378 22.78 -19.53 -2.48
C PRO A 378 21.78 -18.97 -1.44
N GLU A 379 22.15 -18.95 -0.16
CA GLU A 379 21.35 -18.34 0.90
C GLU A 379 21.10 -16.84 0.68
N GLU A 380 22.07 -16.10 0.14
CA GLU A 380 21.91 -14.69 -0.18
C GLU A 380 20.96 -14.47 -1.36
N VAL A 381 20.94 -15.41 -2.31
CA VAL A 381 19.99 -15.42 -3.43
C VAL A 381 18.56 -15.53 -2.90
N VAL A 382 18.31 -16.50 -2.01
CA VAL A 382 16.98 -16.69 -1.40
C VAL A 382 16.58 -15.47 -0.57
N LEU A 383 17.47 -14.91 0.25
CA LEU A 383 17.19 -13.74 1.08
C LEU A 383 16.93 -12.46 0.27
N SER A 384 17.49 -12.38 -0.94
CA SER A 384 17.31 -11.24 -1.85
C SER A 384 16.03 -11.32 -2.70
N MET A 385 15.20 -12.35 -2.52
CA MET A 385 13.96 -12.49 -3.28
C MET A 385 12.98 -11.36 -2.95
N PRO A 386 12.51 -10.60 -3.96
CA PRO A 386 11.68 -9.41 -3.74
C PRO A 386 10.26 -9.75 -3.30
N GLU A 387 9.77 -10.96 -3.63
CA GLU A 387 8.40 -11.38 -3.36
C GLU A 387 8.37 -12.66 -2.50
N PRO A 388 7.66 -12.67 -1.36
CA PRO A 388 7.50 -13.86 -0.52
C PRO A 388 6.94 -15.08 -1.26
N ALA A 389 6.13 -14.86 -2.30
CA ALA A 389 5.54 -15.92 -3.10
C ALA A 389 6.57 -16.73 -3.92
N LEU A 390 7.79 -16.20 -4.10
CA LEU A 390 8.85 -16.83 -4.87
C LEU A 390 9.78 -17.72 -4.03
N TRP A 391 9.71 -17.58 -2.70
CA TRP A 391 10.52 -18.38 -1.77
C TRP A 391 10.37 -19.90 -1.94
N PRO A 392 9.16 -20.46 -2.15
CA PRO A 392 9.03 -21.90 -2.34
C PRO A 392 9.79 -22.44 -3.57
N GLN A 393 9.87 -21.66 -4.65
CA GLN A 393 10.64 -22.04 -5.83
C GLN A 393 12.14 -21.88 -5.59
N ALA A 394 12.55 -20.83 -4.86
CA ALA A 394 13.93 -20.63 -4.45
C ALA A 394 14.44 -21.77 -3.55
N LEU A 395 13.64 -22.20 -2.57
CA LEU A 395 13.95 -23.33 -1.70
C LEU A 395 13.98 -24.66 -2.48
N ASN A 396 13.05 -24.88 -3.42
CA ASN A 396 13.08 -26.07 -4.28
C ASN A 396 14.37 -26.13 -5.13
N ALA A 397 14.79 -25.01 -5.71
CA ALA A 397 16.07 -24.95 -6.43
C ALA A 397 17.28 -25.18 -5.51
N LEU A 398 17.24 -24.68 -4.26
CA LEU A 398 18.28 -24.91 -3.26
C LEU A 398 18.41 -26.38 -2.87
N GLU A 399 17.31 -27.12 -2.78
CA GLU A 399 17.27 -28.55 -2.41
C GLU A 399 18.05 -29.46 -3.37
N HIS A 400 18.36 -28.99 -4.58
CA HIS A 400 19.16 -29.74 -5.55
C HIS A 400 20.67 -29.73 -5.25
N ARG A 401 21.11 -28.96 -4.25
CA ARG A 401 22.52 -28.89 -3.85
C ARG A 401 22.86 -29.93 -2.78
N ASP A 402 24.10 -30.41 -2.80
CA ASP A 402 24.60 -31.35 -1.79
C ASP A 402 24.67 -30.73 -0.38
N ASP A 403 24.90 -29.42 -0.28
CA ASP A 403 24.97 -28.64 0.97
C ASP A 403 23.63 -27.98 1.35
N ALA A 404 22.52 -28.35 0.69
CA ALA A 404 21.21 -27.69 0.87
C ALA A 404 20.75 -27.64 2.34
N VAL A 405 20.94 -28.74 3.08
CA VAL A 405 20.57 -28.84 4.50
C VAL A 405 21.33 -27.81 5.35
N GLU A 406 22.63 -27.66 5.12
CA GLU A 406 23.46 -26.67 5.82
C GLU A 406 22.99 -25.25 5.51
N LYS A 407 22.76 -24.96 4.22
CA LYS A 407 22.31 -23.64 3.76
C LYS A 407 20.92 -23.28 4.26
N MET A 408 19.99 -24.23 4.33
CA MET A 408 18.68 -24.04 4.97
C MET A 408 18.81 -23.76 6.47
N GLY A 409 19.77 -24.37 7.16
CA GLY A 409 20.10 -24.06 8.55
C GLY A 409 20.57 -22.61 8.75
N LEU A 410 21.34 -22.07 7.81
CA LEU A 410 21.72 -20.65 7.78
C LEU A 410 20.52 -19.75 7.49
N LEU A 411 19.70 -20.11 6.50
CA LEU A 411 18.47 -19.37 6.18
C LEU A 411 17.54 -19.28 7.39
N LEU A 412 17.38 -20.34 8.17
CA LEU A 412 16.58 -20.32 9.41
C LEU A 412 17.02 -19.24 10.40
N GLN A 413 18.30 -18.91 10.45
CA GLN A 413 18.86 -17.92 11.37
C GLN A 413 18.79 -16.48 10.85
N LEU A 414 18.63 -16.31 9.54
CA LEU A 414 18.70 -15.01 8.83
C LEU A 414 17.36 -14.55 8.27
N SER A 415 16.41 -15.48 8.07
CA SER A 415 15.15 -15.20 7.38
C SER A 415 14.12 -14.54 8.31
N PRO A 416 13.23 -13.69 7.77
CA PRO A 416 12.09 -13.18 8.51
C PRO A 416 11.19 -14.31 9.03
N SER A 417 10.51 -14.06 10.16
CA SER A 417 9.62 -15.05 10.81
C SER A 417 8.54 -15.65 9.90
N SER A 418 8.16 -14.99 8.81
CA SER A 418 7.17 -15.47 7.83
C SER A 418 7.62 -16.68 7.01
N HIS A 419 8.93 -16.94 6.91
CA HIS A 419 9.47 -18.03 6.08
C HIS A 419 9.95 -19.23 6.90
N LEU A 420 10.05 -19.09 8.23
CA LEU A 420 10.69 -20.08 9.08
C LEU A 420 9.93 -21.40 9.19
N ASP A 421 8.58 -21.37 9.16
CA ASP A 421 7.78 -22.60 9.15
C ASP A 421 8.05 -23.45 7.90
N GLU A 422 8.20 -22.82 6.73
CA GLU A 422 8.48 -23.54 5.48
C GLU A 422 9.89 -24.16 5.51
N ILE A 423 10.90 -23.40 5.93
CA ILE A 423 12.28 -23.90 6.02
C ILE A 423 12.36 -25.04 7.05
N ALA A 424 11.74 -24.87 8.22
CA ALA A 424 11.71 -25.90 9.26
C ALA A 424 11.02 -27.18 8.78
N ALA A 425 9.88 -27.06 8.08
CA ALA A 425 9.17 -28.22 7.52
C ALA A 425 10.03 -28.98 6.50
N ARG A 426 10.77 -28.27 5.63
CA ARG A 426 11.68 -28.90 4.65
C ARG A 426 12.86 -29.61 5.31
N LEU A 427 13.50 -28.99 6.31
CA LEU A 427 14.56 -29.65 7.09
C LEU A 427 14.06 -30.92 7.79
N LEU A 428 12.87 -30.87 8.40
CA LEU A 428 12.26 -32.02 9.07
C LEU A 428 11.91 -33.14 8.07
N ALA A 429 11.40 -32.78 6.89
CA ALA A 429 11.12 -33.73 5.80
C ALA A 429 12.39 -34.43 5.30
N GLN A 430 13.54 -33.75 5.33
CA GLN A 430 14.84 -34.31 4.97
C GLN A 430 15.55 -35.04 6.12
N GLY A 431 14.93 -35.16 7.30
CA GLY A 431 15.55 -35.83 8.46
C GLY A 431 16.70 -35.03 9.09
N ALA A 432 16.72 -33.71 8.90
CA ALA A 432 17.75 -32.81 9.44
C ALA A 432 17.33 -32.17 10.77
N GLN A 433 16.84 -32.97 11.73
CA GLN A 433 16.39 -32.47 13.04
C GLN A 433 17.51 -31.77 13.83
N GLU A 434 18.73 -32.29 13.75
CA GLU A 434 19.90 -31.73 14.46
C GLU A 434 20.26 -30.31 13.98
N VAL A 435 20.10 -30.03 12.69
CA VAL A 435 20.37 -28.69 12.12
C VAL A 435 19.33 -27.69 12.61
N LEU A 436 18.05 -28.08 12.64
CA LEU A 436 16.99 -27.26 13.22
C LEU A 436 17.23 -27.03 14.72
N ALA A 437 17.58 -28.07 15.48
CA ALA A 437 17.88 -27.97 16.91
C ALA A 437 19.08 -27.04 17.17
N GLY A 438 20.13 -27.13 16.36
CA GLY A 438 21.29 -26.24 16.43
C GLY A 438 20.92 -24.76 16.20
N ALA A 439 20.11 -24.48 15.18
CA ALA A 439 19.64 -23.12 14.90
C ALA A 439 18.74 -22.57 16.03
N VAL A 440 17.86 -23.41 16.58
CA VAL A 440 17.02 -23.07 17.75
C VAL A 440 17.89 -22.78 18.97
N GLY A 441 18.90 -23.61 19.23
CA GLY A 441 19.88 -23.39 20.29
C GLY A 441 20.62 -22.06 20.14
N ALA A 442 21.05 -21.72 18.93
CA ALA A 442 21.69 -20.44 18.63
C ALA A 442 20.76 -19.25 18.91
N ALA A 443 19.49 -19.33 18.51
CA ALA A 443 18.50 -18.30 18.77
C ALA A 443 18.21 -18.12 20.27
N ILE A 444 18.15 -19.22 21.03
CA ILE A 444 17.96 -19.19 22.48
C ILE A 444 19.18 -18.60 23.20
N ALA A 445 20.39 -18.90 22.72
CA ALA A 445 21.64 -18.40 23.28
C ALA A 445 21.86 -16.90 22.99
N GLN A 446 21.47 -16.43 21.80
CA GLN A 446 21.63 -15.03 21.38
C GLN A 446 20.31 -14.46 20.80
N PRO A 447 19.29 -14.20 21.63
CA PRO A 447 17.97 -13.76 21.15
C PRO A 447 17.98 -12.45 20.39
N ALA A 448 18.83 -11.49 20.79
CA ALA A 448 18.94 -10.19 20.12
C ALA A 448 19.48 -10.33 18.68
N LYS A 449 20.44 -11.25 18.46
CA LYS A 449 21.05 -11.50 17.14
C LYS A 449 20.11 -12.27 16.20
N HIS A 450 19.30 -13.17 16.74
CA HIS A 450 18.39 -14.04 15.99
C HIS A 450 16.92 -13.73 16.31
N LEU A 451 16.58 -12.44 16.37
CA LEU A 451 15.29 -11.98 16.88
C LEU A 451 14.09 -12.58 16.11
N ASP A 452 14.13 -12.60 14.78
CA ASP A 452 13.03 -13.13 13.97
C ASP A 452 12.75 -14.62 14.29
N MET A 453 13.80 -15.43 14.43
CA MET A 453 13.70 -16.83 14.84
C MET A 453 13.22 -16.98 16.28
N PHE A 454 13.71 -16.14 17.18
CA PHE A 454 13.26 -16.13 18.57
C PHE A 454 11.77 -15.78 18.68
N LEU A 455 11.31 -14.78 17.92
CA LEU A 455 9.91 -14.38 17.87
C LEU A 455 9.02 -15.45 17.21
N TRP A 456 9.53 -16.22 16.26
CA TRP A 456 8.84 -17.38 15.70
C TRP A 456 8.65 -18.50 16.74
N LEU A 457 9.69 -18.82 17.53
CA LEU A 457 9.59 -19.74 18.66
C LEU A 457 8.58 -19.25 19.72
N TRP A 458 8.60 -17.94 20.01
CA TRP A 458 7.64 -17.30 20.90
C TRP A 458 6.20 -17.43 20.40
N LYS A 459 5.93 -17.18 19.12
CA LYS A 459 4.58 -17.30 18.53
C LYS A 459 4.07 -18.74 18.52
N GLY A 460 4.97 -19.72 18.51
CA GLY A 460 4.63 -21.12 18.39
C GLY A 460 4.72 -21.57 16.93
N PRO A 461 5.82 -22.22 16.53
CA PRO A 461 5.98 -22.71 15.16
C PRO A 461 4.94 -23.78 14.82
N ALA A 462 4.59 -23.91 13.53
CA ALA A 462 3.64 -24.92 13.07
C ALA A 462 4.13 -26.35 13.37
N GLN A 463 5.45 -26.56 13.27
CA GLN A 463 6.11 -27.79 13.70
C GLN A 463 7.13 -27.44 14.79
N ALA A 464 6.77 -27.73 16.05
CA ALA A 464 7.62 -27.46 17.19
C ALA A 464 8.90 -28.31 17.16
N PRO A 465 10.09 -27.70 17.29
CA PRO A 465 11.32 -28.43 17.61
C PRO A 465 11.11 -29.24 18.90
N LYS A 466 11.66 -30.45 18.96
CA LYS A 466 11.49 -31.34 20.12
C LYS A 466 11.96 -30.71 21.43
N ASP A 467 13.05 -29.94 21.37
CA ASP A 467 13.69 -29.33 22.54
C ASP A 467 13.33 -27.84 22.71
N ALA A 468 12.17 -27.42 22.21
CA ALA A 468 11.72 -26.04 22.37
C ALA A 468 11.49 -25.71 23.86
N PRO A 469 12.09 -24.62 24.39
CA PRO A 469 11.93 -24.24 25.78
C PRO A 469 10.49 -23.79 26.10
N ALA A 470 10.15 -23.83 27.38
CA ALA A 470 8.85 -23.40 27.88
C ALA A 470 8.59 -21.90 27.58
N LYS A 471 7.31 -21.52 27.43
CA LYS A 471 6.93 -20.13 27.11
C LYS A 471 7.39 -19.15 28.18
N VAL A 472 7.36 -19.55 29.45
CA VAL A 472 7.87 -18.73 30.57
C VAL A 472 9.37 -18.41 30.42
N GLU A 473 10.18 -19.37 29.97
CA GLU A 473 11.62 -19.16 29.75
C GLU A 473 11.86 -18.23 28.56
N LEU A 474 11.13 -18.45 27.46
CA LEU A 474 11.20 -17.60 26.27
C LEU A 474 10.81 -16.15 26.59
N LEU A 475 9.79 -15.93 27.41
CA LEU A 475 9.37 -14.58 27.81
C LEU A 475 10.47 -13.86 28.61
N GLY A 476 11.07 -14.53 29.60
CA GLY A 476 12.15 -13.94 30.40
C GLY A 476 13.37 -13.57 29.55
N ARG A 477 13.74 -14.44 28.60
CA ARG A 477 14.82 -14.17 27.63
C ARG A 477 14.47 -13.04 26.66
N LEU A 478 13.22 -12.98 26.18
CA LEU A 478 12.74 -11.91 25.29
C LEU A 478 12.84 -10.55 25.96
N LEU A 479 12.29 -10.39 27.17
CA LEU A 479 12.30 -9.13 27.90
C LEU A 479 13.73 -8.68 28.22
N LYS A 480 14.62 -9.63 28.56
CA LYS A 480 16.03 -9.35 28.75
C LYS A 480 16.70 -8.86 27.46
N ALA A 481 16.46 -9.52 26.33
CA ALA A 481 17.03 -9.14 25.04
C ALA A 481 16.56 -7.76 24.58
N VAL A 482 15.27 -7.42 24.80
CA VAL A 482 14.74 -6.09 24.49
C VAL A 482 15.43 -5.02 25.35
N ALA A 483 15.61 -5.28 26.65
CA ALA A 483 16.32 -4.37 27.55
C ALA A 483 17.82 -4.22 27.23
N GLU A 484 18.45 -5.26 26.65
CA GLU A 484 19.83 -5.19 26.13
C GLU A 484 19.91 -4.30 24.88
N ILE A 485 18.99 -4.48 23.92
CA ILE A 485 18.91 -3.65 22.70
C ILE A 485 18.67 -2.17 23.02
N GLU A 486 17.88 -1.86 24.05
CA GLU A 486 17.68 -0.49 24.52
C GLU A 486 18.99 0.21 24.94
N ARG A 487 19.93 -0.56 25.51
CA ARG A 487 21.20 -0.07 26.04
C ARG A 487 22.30 0.02 24.98
N GLU A 488 22.16 -0.72 23.88
CA GLU A 488 23.13 -0.67 22.78
C GLU A 488 23.05 0.68 22.04
N TRP A 489 24.18 1.39 21.99
CA TRP A 489 24.29 2.71 21.36
C TRP A 489 24.46 2.64 19.83
N ASP A 490 24.66 1.45 19.28
CA ASP A 490 25.07 1.22 17.89
C ASP A 490 23.90 0.88 16.94
N VAL A 491 22.66 0.80 17.45
CA VAL A 491 21.47 0.52 16.63
C VAL A 491 20.83 1.81 16.16
N GLU A 492 20.79 2.00 14.84
CA GLU A 492 20.12 3.11 14.15
C GLU A 492 18.66 3.30 14.62
N PRO A 493 18.17 4.54 14.82
CA PRO A 493 16.83 4.79 15.35
C PRO A 493 15.69 4.13 14.55
N ALA A 494 15.83 4.05 13.22
CA ALA A 494 14.84 3.41 12.35
C ALA A 494 14.76 1.90 12.58
N GLN A 495 15.92 1.23 12.65
CA GLN A 495 16.02 -0.21 12.88
C GLN A 495 15.51 -0.56 14.29
N ARG A 496 15.84 0.26 15.29
CA ARG A 496 15.34 0.13 16.66
C ARG A 496 13.81 0.17 16.71
N LYS A 497 13.20 1.12 15.99
CA LYS A 497 11.74 1.24 15.89
C LYS A 497 11.10 0.00 15.26
N GLU A 498 11.70 -0.53 14.21
CA GLU A 498 11.22 -1.75 13.54
C GLU A 498 11.28 -2.97 14.47
N ILE A 499 12.40 -3.15 15.18
CA ILE A 499 12.58 -4.20 16.20
C ILE A 499 11.45 -4.14 17.23
N TYR A 500 11.17 -2.95 17.78
CA TYR A 500 10.11 -2.79 18.78
C TYR A 500 8.72 -3.08 18.21
N GLN A 501 8.45 -2.71 16.96
CA GLN A 501 7.20 -3.08 16.29
C GLN A 501 7.07 -4.59 16.15
N LYS A 502 8.13 -5.31 15.74
CA LYS A 502 8.13 -6.78 15.64
C LYS A 502 7.86 -7.45 17.00
N VAL A 503 8.54 -6.99 18.06
CA VAL A 503 8.37 -7.53 19.42
C VAL A 503 6.95 -7.29 19.93
N ARG A 504 6.42 -6.06 19.80
CA ARG A 504 5.05 -5.70 20.20
C ARG A 504 4.02 -6.56 19.46
N ALA A 505 4.17 -6.71 18.14
CA ALA A 505 3.29 -7.53 17.32
C ALA A 505 3.34 -9.02 17.72
N ALA A 506 4.52 -9.52 18.09
CA ALA A 506 4.69 -10.90 18.54
C ALA A 506 4.08 -11.16 19.93
N LEU A 507 4.21 -10.23 20.88
CA LEU A 507 3.57 -10.33 22.20
C LEU A 507 2.04 -10.27 22.10
N ALA A 508 1.51 -9.36 21.28
CA ALA A 508 0.07 -9.17 21.09
C ALA A 508 -0.58 -10.21 20.15
N ALA A 509 0.20 -11.07 19.50
CA ALA A 509 -0.29 -12.03 18.54
C ALA A 509 -1.36 -12.96 19.14
N SER A 510 -2.43 -13.22 18.36
CA SER A 510 -3.54 -14.10 18.77
C SER A 510 -4.13 -13.76 20.14
N ASP A 511 -4.38 -12.47 20.41
CA ASP A 511 -4.89 -11.99 21.70
C ASP A 511 -4.03 -12.43 22.90
N PHE A 512 -2.72 -12.18 22.78
CA PHE A 512 -1.72 -12.48 23.80
C PHE A 512 -1.66 -13.96 24.20
N LYS A 513 -2.03 -14.89 23.31
CA LYS A 513 -2.09 -16.34 23.59
C LYS A 513 -0.79 -16.88 24.21
N ALA A 514 0.35 -16.63 23.56
CA ALA A 514 1.65 -17.10 24.04
C ALA A 514 2.03 -16.49 25.40
N PHE A 515 1.62 -15.25 25.67
CA PHE A 515 1.82 -14.59 26.95
C PHE A 515 0.95 -15.23 28.04
N LYS A 516 -0.34 -15.48 27.77
CA LYS A 516 -1.24 -16.21 28.69
C LYS A 516 -0.71 -17.61 29.00
N GLU A 517 -0.19 -18.33 28.00
CA GLU A 517 0.48 -19.63 28.18
C GLU A 517 1.72 -19.52 29.08
N ALA A 518 2.55 -18.48 28.89
CA ALA A 518 3.71 -18.23 29.74
C ALA A 518 3.28 -17.95 31.20
N VAL A 519 2.28 -17.10 31.40
CA VAL A 519 1.76 -16.72 32.73
C VAL A 519 1.20 -17.94 33.48
N ALA A 520 0.51 -18.83 32.78
CA ALA A 520 0.01 -20.08 33.37
C ALA A 520 1.12 -21.05 33.85
N GLN A 521 2.36 -20.85 33.38
CA GLN A 521 3.53 -21.65 33.75
C GLN A 521 4.39 -20.99 34.86
N MET A 522 4.03 -19.80 35.34
CA MET A 522 4.80 -19.05 36.33
C MET A 522 4.44 -19.42 37.78
N ASP A 523 5.43 -19.33 38.66
CA ASP A 523 5.18 -19.13 40.09
C ASP A 523 5.16 -17.63 40.44
N GLU A 524 4.83 -17.32 41.69
CA GLU A 524 4.73 -15.93 42.17
C GLU A 524 6.06 -15.15 42.08
N HIS A 525 7.19 -15.83 42.28
CA HIS A 525 8.51 -15.19 42.23
C HIS A 525 8.90 -14.81 40.79
N VAL A 526 8.66 -15.71 39.85
CA VAL A 526 8.85 -15.47 38.41
C VAL A 526 7.91 -14.36 37.95
N ALA A 527 6.62 -14.42 38.32
CA ALA A 527 5.65 -13.40 37.98
C ALA A 527 6.04 -12.00 38.51
N ALA A 528 6.56 -11.90 39.74
CA ALA A 528 7.08 -10.65 40.30
C ALA A 528 8.29 -10.11 39.52
N THR A 529 9.17 -11.00 39.05
CA THR A 529 10.32 -10.63 38.24
C THR A 529 9.90 -10.11 36.87
N ILE A 530 8.97 -10.80 36.19
CA ILE A 530 8.41 -10.39 34.90
C ILE A 530 7.66 -9.05 35.02
N LYS A 531 6.85 -8.86 36.06
CA LYS A 531 6.18 -7.57 36.35
C LYS A 531 7.19 -6.43 36.40
N ARG A 532 8.27 -6.57 37.19
CA ARG A 532 9.32 -5.56 37.31
C ARG A 532 10.07 -5.32 35.99
N GLN A 533 10.23 -6.34 35.16
CA GLN A 533 10.83 -6.17 33.83
C GLN A 533 9.89 -5.39 32.91
N LEU A 534 8.61 -5.74 32.85
CA LEU A 534 7.61 -5.05 32.03
C LEU A 534 7.47 -3.57 32.41
N GLU A 535 7.55 -3.24 33.69
CA GLU A 535 7.52 -1.84 34.19
C GLU A 535 8.74 -1.00 33.78
N ARG A 536 9.84 -1.64 33.37
CA ARG A 536 11.12 -0.98 33.07
C ARG A 536 11.47 -0.93 31.58
N VAL A 537 10.71 -1.64 30.75
CA VAL A 537 10.99 -1.71 29.30
C VAL A 537 10.15 -0.66 28.59
N ASP A 538 10.78 0.49 28.29
CA ASP A 538 10.16 1.60 27.56
C ASP A 538 9.89 1.26 26.08
N ALA A 539 10.58 0.24 25.56
CA ALA A 539 10.42 -0.30 24.22
C ALA A 539 9.05 -0.92 23.97
N LEU A 540 8.30 -1.28 25.01
CA LEU A 540 6.92 -1.74 24.88
C LEU A 540 5.99 -0.52 24.86
N ALA A 541 5.12 -0.45 23.86
CA ALA A 541 4.10 0.61 23.83
C ALA A 541 3.20 0.48 25.07
N GLU A 542 2.72 1.61 25.60
CA GLU A 542 1.86 1.66 26.80
C GLU A 542 0.69 0.67 26.72
N SER A 543 0.05 0.55 25.55
CA SER A 543 -1.06 -0.39 25.34
C SER A 543 -0.68 -1.87 25.47
N VAL A 544 0.51 -2.28 25.02
CA VAL A 544 0.97 -3.67 25.12
C VAL A 544 1.37 -3.97 26.56
N SER A 545 2.05 -3.03 27.22
CA SER A 545 2.42 -3.14 28.63
C SER A 545 1.19 -3.22 29.52
N GLU A 546 0.18 -2.37 29.30
CA GLU A 546 -1.07 -2.36 30.06
C GLU A 546 -1.85 -3.67 29.90
N ALA A 547 -1.91 -4.22 28.68
CA ALA A 547 -2.54 -5.52 28.42
C ALA A 547 -1.81 -6.67 29.15
N CYS A 548 -0.48 -6.73 29.05
CA CYS A 548 0.33 -7.71 29.77
C CYS A 548 0.18 -7.59 31.30
N MET A 549 0.17 -6.36 31.82
CA MET A 549 -0.04 -6.08 33.25
C MET A 549 -1.43 -6.47 33.71
N THR A 550 -2.45 -6.34 32.85
CA THR A 550 -3.82 -6.78 33.14
C THR A 550 -3.89 -8.31 33.23
N ILE A 551 -3.31 -9.03 32.28
CA ILE A 551 -3.23 -10.51 32.31
C ILE A 551 -2.49 -11.00 33.57
N LEU A 552 -1.40 -10.34 33.94
CA LEU A 552 -0.68 -10.64 35.19
C LEU A 552 -1.51 -10.33 36.42
N ARG A 553 -2.28 -9.24 36.43
CA ARG A 553 -3.15 -8.87 37.56
C ARG A 553 -4.28 -9.88 37.76
N GLU A 554 -4.84 -10.40 36.67
CA GLU A 554 -5.87 -11.44 36.72
C GLU A 554 -5.33 -12.76 37.27
N SER A 555 -4.10 -13.13 36.90
CA SER A 555 -3.49 -14.40 37.30
C SER A 555 -2.77 -14.34 38.66
N PHE A 556 -2.22 -13.18 39.01
CA PHE A 556 -1.42 -12.92 40.23
C PHE A 556 -1.84 -11.59 40.90
N PRO A 557 -3.09 -11.47 41.39
CA PRO A 557 -3.60 -10.23 41.95
C PRO A 557 -2.77 -9.73 43.15
N GLN A 558 -2.18 -10.65 43.93
CA GLN A 558 -1.34 -10.36 45.09
C GLN A 558 -0.14 -9.44 44.77
N LEU A 559 0.38 -9.50 43.54
CA LEU A 559 1.52 -8.69 43.10
C LEU A 559 1.19 -7.22 42.85
N PHE A 560 -0.10 -6.88 42.76
CA PHE A 560 -0.59 -5.55 42.41
C PHE A 560 -1.24 -4.82 43.61
N PHE A 561 -1.29 -5.46 44.79
CA PHE A 561 -1.70 -4.79 46.01
C PHE A 561 -0.59 -3.88 46.51
N VAL A 562 -0.76 -2.58 46.30
CA VAL A 562 0.00 -1.56 47.01
C VAL A 562 -0.51 -1.56 48.46
N ARG A 563 0.32 -1.96 49.43
CA ARG A 563 0.01 -1.72 50.86
C ARG A 563 -0.20 -0.21 51.03
N GLN A 564 -1.38 0.20 51.49
CA GLN A 564 -1.63 1.59 51.88
C GLN A 564 -0.51 2.04 52.82
N LYS A 565 0.10 3.20 52.54
CA LYS A 565 1.09 3.83 53.40
C LYS A 565 0.33 4.32 54.65
N ILE A 566 0.27 3.50 55.69
CA ILE A 566 -0.27 3.89 56.99
C ILE A 566 0.67 4.96 57.54
N ASP A 567 0.14 6.11 57.95
CA ASP A 567 0.97 7.16 58.54
C ASP A 567 1.62 6.63 59.85
N PRO A 568 2.86 7.01 60.18
CA PRO A 568 3.61 6.41 61.30
C PRO A 568 2.89 6.42 62.67
N TRP A 569 1.96 7.36 62.90
CA TRP A 569 1.16 7.47 64.13
C TRP A 569 -0.13 6.65 64.14
N GLN A 570 -0.45 5.96 63.03
CA GLN A 570 -1.58 5.04 62.90
C GLN A 570 -1.13 3.56 62.91
N ASP A 571 0.18 3.31 62.93
CA ASP A 571 0.73 1.96 63.03
C ASP A 571 0.91 1.55 64.49
N ASP A 572 -0.10 0.85 65.03
CA ASP A 572 -0.07 0.33 66.39
C ASP A 572 1.06 -0.69 66.62
N SER A 573 1.74 -1.21 65.59
CA SER A 573 2.83 -2.17 65.76
C SER A 573 4.15 -1.53 66.19
N VAL A 574 4.29 -0.20 66.07
CA VAL A 574 5.54 0.53 66.35
C VAL A 574 5.35 1.60 67.42
N ILE A 575 6.28 1.68 68.39
CA ILE A 575 6.33 2.75 69.39
C ILE A 575 7.47 3.70 69.05
N TRP A 576 7.13 4.86 68.48
CA TRP A 576 8.12 5.92 68.27
C TRP A 576 8.54 6.57 69.58
N THR A 577 9.84 6.78 69.78
CA THR A 577 10.41 7.38 71.00
C THR A 577 11.70 8.14 70.70
N THR A 578 12.14 9.05 71.58
CA THR A 578 13.50 9.59 71.52
C THR A 578 14.53 8.59 72.05
N GLU A 579 15.78 8.74 71.62
CA GLU A 579 16.93 7.96 72.12
C GLU A 579 17.05 8.05 73.65
N ALA A 580 16.88 9.25 74.22
CA ALA A 580 16.97 9.47 75.65
C ALA A 580 15.87 8.75 76.44
N ALA A 581 14.63 8.72 75.93
CA ALA A 581 13.56 7.97 76.57
C ALA A 581 13.70 6.46 76.41
N LEU A 582 14.19 5.97 75.26
CA LEU A 582 14.50 4.55 75.07
C LEU A 582 15.54 4.08 76.09
N GLN A 583 16.63 4.82 76.27
CA GLN A 583 17.66 4.50 77.25
C GLN A 583 17.14 4.53 78.69
N ARG A 584 16.28 5.50 79.05
CA ARG A 584 15.60 5.52 80.36
C ARG A 584 14.74 4.28 80.54
N ARG A 585 13.98 3.89 79.51
CA ARG A 585 13.09 2.73 79.56
C ARG A 585 13.84 1.40 79.66
N GLU A 586 14.96 1.26 78.95
CA GLU A 586 15.86 0.11 79.07
C GLU A 586 16.51 0.03 80.45
N ALA A 587 16.91 1.16 81.03
CA ALA A 587 17.45 1.22 82.39
C ALA A 587 16.40 0.82 83.44
N GLU A 588 15.15 1.30 83.30
CA GLU A 588 14.03 0.87 84.14
C GLU A 588 13.75 -0.64 84.02
N TYR A 589 13.82 -1.19 82.81
CA TYR A 589 13.64 -2.62 82.59
C TYR A 589 14.76 -3.43 83.26
N LYS A 590 16.02 -3.02 83.12
CA LYS A 590 17.17 -3.66 83.79
C LYS A 590 17.07 -3.60 85.31
N ASP A 591 16.72 -2.44 85.88
CA ASP A 591 16.49 -2.30 87.32
C ASP A 591 15.37 -3.25 87.80
N LEU A 592 14.29 -3.36 87.03
CA LEU A 592 13.19 -4.26 87.36
C LEU A 592 13.63 -5.73 87.34
N THR A 593 14.35 -6.17 86.30
CA THR A 593 14.74 -7.58 86.13
C THR A 593 15.93 -8.00 86.99
N GLU A 594 16.94 -7.13 87.15
CA GLU A 594 18.20 -7.47 87.81
C GLU A 594 18.21 -7.11 89.30
N VAL A 595 17.45 -6.09 89.71
CA VAL A 595 17.41 -5.63 91.11
C VAL A 595 16.10 -6.05 91.78
N LYS A 596 14.95 -5.57 91.31
CA LYS A 596 13.66 -5.73 92.03
C LYS A 596 13.16 -7.17 92.04
N MET A 597 13.22 -7.86 90.90
CA MET A 597 12.81 -9.27 90.83
C MET A 597 13.74 -10.17 91.66
N LEU A 598 15.04 -9.86 91.73
CA LEU A 598 15.98 -10.60 92.57
C LEU A 598 15.73 -10.35 94.07
N GLN A 599 15.43 -9.10 94.45
CA GLN A 599 15.03 -8.74 95.82
C GLN A 599 13.73 -9.44 96.23
N ASN A 600 12.71 -9.43 95.36
CA ASN A 600 11.46 -10.13 95.60
C ASN A 600 11.66 -11.65 95.72
N ALA A 601 12.53 -12.26 94.89
CA ALA A 601 12.87 -13.67 95.01
C ALA A 601 13.55 -14.02 96.36
N ARG A 602 14.39 -13.12 96.88
CA ARG A 602 14.97 -13.25 98.23
C ARG A 602 13.91 -13.11 99.32
N ALA A 603 13.03 -12.11 99.21
CA ALA A 603 11.92 -11.90 100.14
C ALA A 603 10.95 -13.09 100.20
N ILE A 604 10.68 -13.76 99.07
CA ILE A 604 9.89 -15.00 99.03
C ILE A 604 10.62 -16.12 99.78
N GLY A 605 11.93 -16.26 99.60
CA GLY A 605 12.75 -17.25 100.31
C GLY A 605 12.75 -17.02 101.82
N GLU A 606 12.98 -15.78 102.25
CA GLU A 606 12.98 -15.37 103.66
C GLU A 606 11.59 -15.59 104.29
N ALA A 607 10.51 -15.17 103.62
CA ALA A 607 9.14 -15.38 104.09
C ALA A 607 8.75 -16.87 104.14
N ALA A 608 9.35 -17.73 103.30
CA ALA A 608 9.11 -19.17 103.29
C ALA A 608 9.81 -19.92 104.43
N GLU A 609 10.87 -19.36 105.02
CA GLU A 609 11.57 -19.93 106.18
C GLU A 609 10.81 -19.73 107.50
N HIS A 610 9.84 -18.81 107.55
CA HIS A 610 9.12 -18.41 108.77
C HIS A 610 7.95 -19.31 109.21
N GLY A 611 7.80 -20.51 108.65
CA GLY A 611 6.78 -21.49 109.08
C GLY A 611 5.48 -21.43 108.27
N ASP A 612 4.32 -21.65 108.90
CA ASP A 612 3.05 -21.98 108.22
C ASP A 612 2.65 -20.96 107.12
N LEU A 613 2.84 -21.39 105.87
CA LEU A 613 2.66 -20.57 104.65
C LEU A 613 1.21 -20.15 104.42
N SER A 614 0.24 -20.84 105.03
CA SER A 614 -1.19 -20.61 104.78
C SER A 614 -1.72 -19.31 105.41
N GLU A 615 -1.11 -18.87 106.53
CA GLU A 615 -1.47 -17.62 107.23
C GLU A 615 -0.45 -16.48 107.08
N ASN A 616 0.73 -16.74 106.51
CA ASN A 616 1.78 -15.73 106.38
C ASN A 616 1.41 -14.64 105.34
N SER A 617 1.05 -13.46 105.83
CA SER A 617 0.71 -12.29 105.01
C SER A 617 1.89 -11.76 104.21
N GLU A 618 3.12 -11.86 104.73
CA GLU A 618 4.34 -11.42 104.03
C GLU A 618 4.64 -12.32 102.83
N TRP A 619 4.41 -13.63 102.96
CA TRP A 619 4.56 -14.58 101.85
C TRP A 619 3.53 -14.33 100.74
N LYS A 620 2.26 -14.08 101.09
CA LYS A 620 1.21 -13.74 100.11
C LYS A 620 1.51 -12.43 99.39
N PHE A 621 1.93 -11.40 100.13
CA PHE A 621 2.31 -10.10 99.55
C PHE A 621 3.52 -10.23 98.61
N ALA A 622 4.54 -11.02 98.98
CA ALA A 622 5.71 -11.25 98.13
C ALA A 622 5.35 -12.00 96.83
N LEU A 623 4.37 -12.92 96.88
CA LEU A 623 3.88 -13.63 95.70
C LEU A 623 3.07 -12.73 94.76
N GLU A 624 2.21 -11.87 95.32
CA GLU A 624 1.47 -10.85 94.55
C GLU A 624 2.44 -9.84 93.90
N GLU A 625 3.47 -9.41 94.64
CA GLU A 625 4.53 -8.55 94.11
C GLU A 625 5.33 -9.25 93.00
N ARG A 626 5.62 -10.54 93.13
CA ARG A 626 6.26 -11.34 92.06
C ARG A 626 5.44 -11.30 90.78
N ASP A 627 4.15 -11.61 90.88
CA ASP A 627 3.25 -11.68 89.73
C ASP A 627 3.09 -10.30 89.09
N MET A 628 3.02 -9.24 89.91
CA MET A 628 3.01 -7.84 89.44
C MET A 628 4.31 -7.47 88.71
N LEU A 629 5.49 -7.85 89.25
CA LEU A 629 6.78 -7.59 88.63
C LEU A 629 6.95 -8.38 87.33
N GLN A 630 6.52 -9.64 87.27
CA GLN A 630 6.55 -10.47 86.06
C GLN A 630 5.65 -9.90 84.96
N ALA A 631 4.40 -9.53 85.28
CA ALA A 631 3.49 -8.90 84.34
C ALA A 631 4.04 -7.57 83.81
N ARG A 632 4.65 -6.77 84.68
CA ARG A 632 5.29 -5.50 84.32
C ARG A 632 6.51 -5.71 83.43
N SER A 633 7.35 -6.71 83.73
CA SER A 633 8.52 -7.07 82.92
C SER A 633 8.10 -7.50 81.51
N ALA A 634 7.14 -8.43 81.40
CA ALA A 634 6.65 -8.92 80.11
C ALA A 634 6.08 -7.78 79.24
N LYS A 635 5.29 -6.88 79.85
CA LYS A 635 4.76 -5.70 79.16
C LYS A 635 5.88 -4.76 78.70
N MET A 636 6.85 -4.44 79.56
CA MET A 636 7.96 -3.57 79.18
C MET A 636 8.83 -4.18 78.09
N GLN A 637 9.05 -5.50 78.11
CA GLN A 637 9.79 -6.21 77.06
C GLN A 637 9.06 -6.17 75.71
N GLU A 638 7.74 -6.37 75.71
CA GLU A 638 6.91 -6.24 74.51
C GLU A 638 6.99 -4.81 73.94
N GLU A 639 6.80 -3.79 74.77
CA GLU A 639 6.87 -2.40 74.33
C GLU A 639 8.27 -2.03 73.80
N LEU A 640 9.35 -2.49 74.47
CA LEU A 640 10.74 -2.30 74.01
C LEU A 640 11.00 -2.97 72.66
N SER A 641 10.43 -4.16 72.41
CA SER A 641 10.60 -4.86 71.13
C SER A 641 9.96 -4.13 69.95
N ARG A 642 8.99 -3.24 70.22
CA ARG A 642 8.26 -2.43 69.24
C ARG A 642 8.83 -1.01 69.12
N ALA A 643 9.80 -0.64 69.95
CA ALA A 643 10.31 0.72 70.02
C ALA A 643 11.18 1.07 68.81
N LYS A 644 11.00 2.28 68.28
CA LYS A 644 11.80 2.83 67.19
C LYS A 644 12.19 4.27 67.49
N VAL A 645 13.48 4.57 67.32
CA VAL A 645 14.03 5.90 67.57
C VAL A 645 13.59 6.86 66.47
N ILE A 646 13.12 8.05 66.86
CA ILE A 646 12.77 9.13 65.93
C ILE A 646 14.07 9.79 65.44
N HIS A 647 14.36 9.73 64.15
CA HIS A 647 15.45 10.50 63.55
C HIS A 647 14.92 11.77 62.88
N ARG A 648 15.78 12.79 62.77
CA ARG A 648 15.41 14.06 62.11
C ARG A 648 14.95 13.87 60.66
N ALA A 649 15.45 12.86 59.97
CA ALA A 649 15.04 12.50 58.61
C ALA A 649 13.63 11.88 58.53
N ASP A 650 13.11 11.35 59.64
CA ASP A 650 11.79 10.73 59.72
C ASP A 650 10.67 11.75 60.02
N ILE A 651 11.03 12.98 60.44
CA ILE A 651 10.09 14.03 60.80
C ILE A 651 9.63 14.78 59.54
N PRO A 652 8.33 14.77 59.20
CA PRO A 652 7.83 15.51 58.06
C PRO A 652 7.94 17.02 58.28
N THR A 653 8.29 17.74 57.20
CA THR A 653 8.42 19.21 57.21
C THR A 653 7.26 19.92 56.52
N ASP A 654 6.41 19.19 55.80
CA ASP A 654 5.25 19.70 55.06
C ASP A 654 3.94 19.63 55.87
N ARG A 655 3.90 18.79 56.92
CA ARG A 655 2.74 18.54 57.77
C ARG A 655 3.16 18.21 59.20
N ALA A 656 2.23 18.31 60.14
CA ALA A 656 2.42 17.92 61.53
C ALA A 656 2.63 16.41 61.62
N GLY A 657 3.77 15.96 62.14
CA GLY A 657 4.07 14.54 62.36
C GLY A 657 4.70 14.29 63.73
N ILE A 658 5.02 13.02 64.00
CA ILE A 658 5.76 12.64 65.21
C ILE A 658 7.13 13.32 65.16
N GLY A 659 7.47 14.07 66.21
CA GLY A 659 8.71 14.83 66.32
C GLY A 659 8.65 16.27 65.82
N SER A 660 7.57 16.70 65.15
CA SER A 660 7.43 18.10 64.69
C SER A 660 7.15 19.06 65.86
N VAL A 661 7.74 20.25 65.83
CA VAL A 661 7.41 21.37 66.71
C VAL A 661 6.35 22.23 66.02
N ILE A 662 5.17 22.33 66.61
CA ILE A 662 3.99 22.93 65.98
C ILE A 662 3.62 24.18 66.76
N ARG A 663 3.66 25.33 66.08
CA ARG A 663 3.26 26.61 66.67
C ARG A 663 1.88 26.98 66.18
N MET A 664 0.96 27.17 67.13
CA MET A 664 -0.45 27.43 66.87
C MET A 664 -0.89 28.75 67.50
N ARG A 665 -1.84 29.42 66.87
CA ARG A 665 -2.45 30.66 67.38
C ARG A 665 -3.89 30.41 67.76
N ARG A 666 -4.28 30.74 68.99
CA ARG A 666 -5.69 30.73 69.41
C ARG A 666 -6.45 31.87 68.76
N ILE A 667 -7.55 31.56 68.09
CA ILE A 667 -8.31 32.56 67.31
C ILE A 667 -9.04 33.55 68.23
N GLN A 668 -9.50 33.10 69.40
CA GLN A 668 -10.29 33.93 70.32
C GLN A 668 -9.52 35.13 70.90
N ASP A 669 -8.24 34.96 71.24
CA ASP A 669 -7.44 36.00 71.92
C ASP A 669 -6.02 36.20 71.35
N GLY A 670 -5.70 35.52 70.25
CA GLY A 670 -4.44 35.67 69.54
C GLY A 670 -3.22 35.08 70.25
N LYS A 671 -3.39 34.36 71.36
CA LYS A 671 -2.26 33.76 72.08
C LYS A 671 -1.58 32.67 71.25
N MET A 672 -0.26 32.76 71.15
CA MET A 672 0.57 31.72 70.53
C MET A 672 0.86 30.62 71.53
N MET A 673 0.91 29.39 71.04
CA MET A 673 1.33 28.22 71.80
C MET A 673 2.20 27.32 70.93
N GLU A 674 3.09 26.56 71.57
CA GLU A 674 4.00 25.64 70.90
C GLU A 674 3.79 24.25 71.50
N LEU A 675 3.63 23.24 70.65
CA LEU A 675 3.35 21.87 71.01
C LEU A 675 4.32 20.93 70.28
N THR A 676 4.75 19.86 70.94
CA THR A 676 5.51 18.79 70.29
C THR A 676 4.85 17.45 70.57
N PHE A 677 4.66 16.62 69.54
CA PHE A 677 4.13 15.27 69.69
C PHE A 677 5.24 14.23 69.58
N LEU A 678 5.56 13.56 70.69
CA LEU A 678 6.57 12.51 70.79
C LEU A 678 5.97 11.20 71.30
N GLY A 679 6.82 10.22 71.59
CA GLY A 679 6.43 8.91 72.09
C GLY A 679 5.70 8.94 73.44
N PRO A 680 5.01 7.84 73.79
CA PRO A 680 4.39 7.71 75.12
C PRO A 680 5.40 7.75 76.28
N TRP A 681 6.70 7.56 76.02
CA TRP A 681 7.78 7.63 77.02
C TRP A 681 8.45 9.01 77.11
N ASP A 682 8.15 9.91 76.18
CA ASP A 682 8.76 11.22 76.03
C ASP A 682 7.93 12.37 76.62
N ILE A 683 6.83 12.05 77.32
CA ILE A 683 5.86 13.05 77.80
C ILE A 683 6.53 14.01 78.80
N ASP A 684 6.45 15.30 78.50
CA ASP A 684 6.90 16.39 79.36
C ASP A 684 5.93 17.57 79.24
N LEU A 685 4.92 17.57 80.13
CA LEU A 685 3.87 18.57 80.14
C LEU A 685 4.39 19.97 80.50
N ALA A 686 5.49 20.08 81.25
CA ALA A 686 6.08 21.37 81.58
C ALA A 686 6.66 22.08 80.35
N ASN A 687 7.08 21.30 79.35
CA ASN A 687 7.64 21.76 78.08
C ASN A 687 6.68 21.56 76.88
N ASN A 688 5.38 21.34 77.13
CA ASN A 688 4.36 21.12 76.10
C ASN A 688 4.63 19.94 75.14
N VAL A 689 5.23 18.87 75.67
CA VAL A 689 5.46 17.62 74.94
C VAL A 689 4.38 16.61 75.29
N TYR A 690 3.59 16.24 74.28
CA TYR A 690 2.45 15.33 74.41
C TYR A 690 2.71 14.02 73.65
N SER A 691 2.08 12.93 74.08
CA SER A 691 2.15 11.67 73.34
C SER A 691 1.33 11.74 72.06
N TYR A 692 1.87 11.21 70.95
CA TYR A 692 1.14 11.09 69.69
C TYR A 692 -0.12 10.20 69.81
N LEU A 693 -0.21 9.38 70.85
CA LEU A 693 -1.40 8.54 71.14
C LEU A 693 -2.54 9.32 71.81
N THR A 694 -2.33 10.57 72.19
CA THR A 694 -3.39 11.40 72.80
C THR A 694 -4.40 11.86 71.75
N ARG A 695 -5.66 12.03 72.16
CA ARG A 695 -6.71 12.60 71.30
C ARG A 695 -6.31 13.96 70.72
N LEU A 696 -5.66 14.79 71.53
CA LEU A 696 -5.11 16.09 71.13
C LEU A 696 -4.16 15.95 69.94
N ALA A 697 -3.22 15.01 70.01
CA ALA A 697 -2.27 14.75 68.94
C ALA A 697 -2.98 14.25 67.67
N GLN A 698 -3.95 13.35 67.81
CA GLN A 698 -4.68 12.79 66.66
C GLN A 698 -5.50 13.84 65.90
N GLU A 699 -5.93 14.91 66.57
CA GLU A 699 -6.64 16.04 65.94
C GLU A 699 -5.68 16.96 65.14
N VAL A 700 -4.40 16.99 65.49
CA VAL A 700 -3.37 17.87 64.89
C VAL A 700 -2.46 17.15 63.88
N LEU A 701 -2.15 15.87 64.10
CA LEU A 701 -1.27 15.09 63.22
C LEU A 701 -1.84 15.00 61.80
N GLY A 702 -0.97 15.17 60.81
CA GLY A 702 -1.31 15.22 59.39
C GLY A 702 -1.82 16.58 58.89
N LYS A 703 -2.11 17.53 59.78
CA LYS A 703 -2.52 18.91 59.42
C LYS A 703 -1.34 19.73 58.92
N THR A 704 -1.64 20.78 58.15
CA THR A 704 -0.68 21.65 57.48
C THR A 704 -0.80 23.09 57.97
N ILE A 705 0.18 23.93 57.62
CA ILE A 705 0.15 25.36 57.97
C ILE A 705 -1.10 26.02 57.38
N GLY A 706 -1.85 26.72 58.22
CA GLY A 706 -3.12 27.36 57.88
C GLY A 706 -4.37 26.59 58.32
N ASP A 707 -4.25 25.31 58.66
CA ASP A 707 -5.37 24.51 59.15
C ASP A 707 -5.82 24.95 60.55
N GLU A 708 -7.13 24.86 60.79
CA GLU A 708 -7.77 25.14 62.08
C GLU A 708 -8.19 23.84 62.77
N VAL A 709 -7.88 23.73 64.07
CA VAL A 709 -8.17 22.56 64.89
C VAL A 709 -8.86 23.03 66.19
N ASP A 710 -9.99 22.41 66.52
CA ASP A 710 -10.70 22.63 67.78
C ASP A 710 -10.08 21.72 68.85
N MET A 711 -9.50 22.32 69.89
CA MET A 711 -8.68 21.60 70.85
C MET A 711 -9.03 22.02 72.27
N LYS A 712 -9.00 21.03 73.17
CA LYS A 712 -9.14 21.25 74.62
C LYS A 712 -7.83 21.01 75.32
N ILE A 713 -7.23 22.08 75.84
CA ILE A 713 -5.94 22.04 76.55
C ILE A 713 -6.11 22.71 77.90
N GLU A 714 -5.69 22.04 78.97
CA GLU A 714 -5.74 22.56 80.36
C GLU A 714 -7.12 23.09 80.79
N GLY A 715 -8.21 22.53 80.26
CA GLY A 715 -9.57 22.90 80.61
C GLY A 715 -10.16 24.09 79.83
N ALA A 716 -9.39 24.69 78.90
CA ALA A 716 -9.88 25.68 77.95
C ALA A 716 -10.15 25.04 76.58
N GLU A 717 -11.37 25.21 76.07
CA GLU A 717 -11.75 24.87 74.69
C GLU A 717 -11.51 26.09 73.79
N GLY A 718 -10.91 25.88 72.62
CA GLY A 718 -10.56 26.96 71.72
C GLY A 718 -10.24 26.47 70.31
N LEU A 719 -10.37 27.37 69.33
CA LEU A 719 -10.05 27.08 67.93
C LEU A 719 -8.66 27.62 67.65
N TYR A 720 -7.76 26.76 67.18
CA TYR A 720 -6.36 27.06 67.00
C TYR A 720 -5.98 26.92 65.53
N ARG A 721 -5.26 27.90 64.98
CA ARG A 721 -4.70 27.84 63.63
C ARG A 721 -3.22 27.49 63.68
N ILE A 722 -2.77 26.54 62.84
CA ILE A 722 -1.35 26.21 62.71
C ILE A 722 -0.65 27.32 61.93
N GLU A 723 0.31 27.99 62.55
CA GLU A 723 1.08 29.08 61.93
C GLU A 723 2.46 28.60 61.46
N GLU A 724 3.05 27.61 62.14
CA GLU A 724 4.39 27.11 61.84
C GLU A 724 4.53 25.62 62.20
N ILE A 725 5.27 24.88 61.37
CA ILE A 725 5.71 23.51 61.62
C ILE A 725 7.22 23.49 61.42
N ALA A 726 7.97 23.23 62.50
CA ALA A 726 9.42 23.27 62.52
C ALA A 726 10.01 21.94 62.99
N LEU A 727 11.29 21.72 62.66
CA LEU A 727 12.06 20.64 63.26
C LEU A 727 12.53 21.06 64.67
N PRO A 728 12.64 20.13 65.62
CA PRO A 728 13.18 20.43 66.95
C PRO A 728 14.62 20.93 66.83
N GLN A 729 14.98 21.90 67.68
CA GLN A 729 16.31 22.55 67.67
C GLN A 729 17.42 21.64 68.18
#